data_AF-A0A2I0J6Q6-F1
#
_entry.id   AF-A0A2I0J6Q6-F1
#
_cell.length_a   1.000
_cell.length_b   1.000
_cell.length_c   1.000
_cell.angle_alpha   90.00
_cell.angle_beta   90.00
_cell.angle_gamma   90.00
#
_symmetry.space_group_name_H-M   'P 1'
#
loop_
_entity.id
_entity.type
_entity.pdbx_description
1 polymer ?
#
loop_
_entity_poly.entity_id
_entity_poly.type
_entity_poly.pdbx_seq_one_letter_code
_entity_poly.pdbx_strand_id
1 'polypeptide(L)'
;MQILQEVRAPWALQLNSFCLREKISIGIQLCFLGILLLRFAPKLLSFLRKWRSKTSDQEESEEYKYHSLIKFGMSYKSGVICSTLVLGTHLLMLLMLLNGNNTQCHSALQAFSSEVMQVVSCVIALFALYKVPKKKQMKFPGMLRAWWVCSFLLAAVSMALDTYYKIMAHESFKMRDLANFLGLLESTLLFSISIYGKAGMPSLELNGVTEPLLGEKVDRYSKRESYYGKATLIQLVTFSWLNPLFAVGIKKPIEQDEIPNVDTKDSATFNSQSFIDCIKCVKERDRTRNPSIYKAIFLFIRKKATINASFAIVSAVASYAGPYLIDDFVNFLTDKSNRSLKDGYLLALGFLGAKMVETIAQRQWIFGARQLGLRVRASLISSIYKKGLVLSSQSRQSHTSGEIINYMSVDIQRITDLIWYLNIIWMLPIQISLAIYILHTNLGVGSFAALAATLAVMACNIPITRIQKRYQTKIMEAKDSRMKSTSEILRNMKTIKLQAWDNQFLHRLASLRKIESDWIWKSMKLSSLTAFIFWGSPTFISIVTFIACMMLGVQLTAGRVLAALATFRMLQDPIFSLPDLLNVIAQGKVSADRIASYLQEDEIQQDAIEYVPKTQASFDVEISDGKFSWDSESSRPTLDNIQLVVKKGTKVAICGTVGSGKSSLLSGILGEIRKLSGDVKISGTKAYVPQSPWILSGNIRDNILFGNQYDSDKYDRTVKACALIKDFELFSAGDLTEIGERGINMSGGQKQRIQIARAVYQDADIYLLDDPFSAVDAHTGTQLFKDCLMGMLKDKTVIFVTHQVEFLPAADLILVMRDGRIAQAGTFEELMKQNTGFEVLVGAHNHALESILTIENSNRPSDELQPDGESNEELTSNAELAYTRQDSEHSLFEDNSEQKGKLVQDEEREKGGIGKEIYWSYITMVKRGAFVPFIILAQSSFQMLQIASNYWMAWTSPPTSEAEPRLGMKFVLSVYVLLSVGSSLCVLLRAILNAIAGLWTSQMLFTNMLQSVMRAPMSFFDSTPTGRILNR
;
A
#
# COMPACT_ATOMS: atom_id res chain seq x y z
N MET A 1 1.76 -20.45 -56.29
CA MET A 1 1.35 -19.02 -56.32
C MET A 1 0.16 -18.75 -57.24
N GLN A 2 0.01 -19.42 -58.39
CA GLN A 2 -1.16 -19.25 -59.29
C GLN A 2 -2.52 -19.69 -58.73
N ILE A 3 -2.59 -20.77 -57.92
CA ILE A 3 -3.85 -21.27 -57.33
C ILE A 3 -4.55 -20.23 -56.43
N LEU A 4 -3.81 -19.25 -55.88
CA LEU A 4 -4.34 -18.16 -55.07
C LEU A 4 -4.92 -16.98 -55.89
N GLN A 5 -4.76 -16.97 -57.22
CA GLN A 5 -5.39 -15.98 -58.10
C GLN A 5 -6.78 -16.42 -58.58
N GLU A 6 -6.98 -17.70 -58.89
CA GLU A 6 -8.29 -18.20 -59.37
C GLU A 6 -9.39 -18.12 -58.30
N VAL A 7 -9.07 -18.37 -57.03
CA VAL A 7 -10.03 -18.21 -55.92
C VAL A 7 -10.40 -16.74 -55.66
N ARG A 8 -9.58 -15.79 -56.12
CA ARG A 8 -9.78 -14.35 -55.86
C ARG A 8 -10.78 -13.70 -56.84
N ALA A 9 -10.91 -14.24 -58.06
CA ALA A 9 -11.73 -13.64 -59.12
C ALA A 9 -13.25 -13.61 -58.80
N PRO A 10 -13.90 -14.66 -58.25
CA PRO A 10 -15.34 -14.64 -58.00
C PRO A 10 -15.73 -13.68 -56.85
N TRP A 11 -14.91 -13.60 -55.81
CA TRP A 11 -15.15 -12.73 -54.65
C TRP A 11 -14.88 -11.25 -54.95
N ALA A 12 -13.87 -10.93 -55.76
CA ALA A 12 -13.59 -9.56 -56.18
C ALA A 12 -14.72 -8.96 -57.03
N LEU A 13 -15.38 -9.77 -57.86
CA LEU A 13 -16.51 -9.33 -58.69
C LEU A 13 -17.80 -9.07 -57.89
N GLN A 14 -18.00 -9.69 -56.72
CA GLN A 14 -19.17 -9.41 -55.86
C GLN A 14 -18.98 -8.19 -54.95
N LEU A 15 -17.77 -7.92 -54.45
CA LEU A 15 -17.52 -6.70 -53.64
C LEU A 15 -17.61 -5.39 -54.44
N ASN A 16 -17.49 -5.44 -55.77
CA ASN A 16 -17.61 -4.27 -56.64
C ASN A 16 -19.06 -3.90 -57.03
N SER A 17 -20.08 -4.58 -56.49
CA SER A 17 -21.46 -4.15 -56.73
C SER A 17 -21.79 -2.91 -55.90
N PHE A 18 -22.03 -1.77 -56.55
CA PHE A 18 -22.42 -0.50 -55.92
C PHE A 18 -23.73 -0.56 -55.08
N CYS A 19 -24.44 -1.71 -55.09
CA CYS A 19 -25.66 -1.97 -54.31
C CYS A 19 -25.44 -2.96 -53.15
N LEU A 20 -24.17 -3.27 -52.78
CA LEU A 20 -23.87 -4.23 -51.71
C LEU A 20 -24.33 -3.71 -50.33
N ARG A 21 -24.21 -2.40 -50.08
CA ARG A 21 -24.63 -1.71 -48.86
C ARG A 21 -26.14 -1.90 -48.60
N GLU A 22 -26.95 -1.61 -49.62
CA GLU A 22 -28.40 -1.72 -49.60
C GLU A 22 -28.84 -3.17 -49.32
N LYS A 23 -28.20 -4.15 -49.96
CA LYS A 23 -28.50 -5.59 -49.75
C LYS A 23 -28.18 -6.05 -48.32
N ILE A 24 -27.05 -5.63 -47.76
CA ILE A 24 -26.69 -5.94 -46.37
C ILE A 24 -27.68 -5.29 -45.40
N SER A 25 -28.08 -4.03 -45.67
CA SER A 25 -29.05 -3.30 -44.84
C SER A 25 -30.42 -3.97 -44.83
N ILE A 26 -30.97 -4.28 -46.01
CA ILE A 26 -32.23 -5.01 -46.17
C ILE A 26 -32.18 -6.37 -45.46
N GLY A 27 -31.07 -7.12 -45.56
CA GLY A 27 -30.89 -8.39 -44.86
C GLY A 27 -30.93 -8.27 -43.32
N ILE A 28 -30.24 -7.28 -42.76
CA ILE A 28 -30.22 -7.02 -41.31
C ILE A 28 -31.60 -6.56 -40.81
N GLN A 29 -32.28 -5.72 -41.56
CA GLN A 29 -33.62 -5.22 -41.23
C GLN A 29 -34.68 -6.32 -41.33
N LEU A 30 -34.65 -7.15 -42.36
CA LEU A 30 -35.51 -8.34 -42.49
C LEU A 30 -35.28 -9.33 -41.34
N CYS A 31 -34.04 -9.53 -40.92
CA CYS A 31 -33.73 -10.35 -39.73
C CYS A 31 -34.32 -9.73 -38.45
N PHE A 32 -34.16 -8.43 -38.23
CA PHE A 32 -34.73 -7.74 -37.07
C PHE A 32 -36.26 -7.80 -37.05
N LEU A 33 -36.93 -7.49 -38.16
CA LEU A 33 -38.38 -7.56 -38.33
C LEU A 33 -38.89 -9.01 -38.21
N GLY A 34 -38.17 -9.98 -38.77
CA GLY A 34 -38.48 -11.41 -38.66
C GLY A 34 -38.45 -11.89 -37.21
N ILE A 35 -37.41 -11.54 -36.43
CA ILE A 35 -37.33 -11.86 -35.00
C ILE A 35 -38.44 -11.14 -34.22
N LEU A 36 -38.80 -9.90 -34.60
CA LEU A 36 -39.87 -9.14 -33.97
C LEU A 36 -41.23 -9.78 -34.22
N LEU A 37 -41.52 -10.20 -35.45
CA LEU A 37 -42.70 -11.00 -35.80
C LEU A 37 -42.71 -12.32 -35.04
N LEU A 38 -41.62 -13.08 -34.99
CA LEU A 38 -41.54 -14.36 -34.27
C LEU A 38 -41.83 -14.22 -32.76
N ARG A 39 -41.38 -13.13 -32.13
CA ARG A 39 -41.56 -12.89 -30.68
C ARG A 39 -42.90 -12.24 -30.33
N PHE A 40 -43.50 -11.49 -31.24
CA PHE A 40 -44.82 -10.87 -31.05
C PHE A 40 -45.97 -11.71 -31.62
N ALA A 41 -45.76 -12.59 -32.59
CA ALA A 41 -46.78 -13.53 -33.09
C ALA A 41 -47.51 -14.29 -31.97
N PRO A 42 -46.85 -14.96 -31.01
CA PRO A 42 -47.56 -15.62 -29.91
C PRO A 42 -48.28 -14.65 -28.95
N LYS A 43 -47.84 -13.38 -28.88
CA LYS A 43 -48.53 -12.32 -28.12
C LYS A 43 -49.70 -11.71 -28.88
N LEU A 44 -49.63 -11.66 -30.21
CA LEU A 44 -50.71 -11.21 -31.09
C LEU A 44 -51.78 -12.31 -31.18
N LEU A 45 -51.38 -13.58 -31.28
CA LEU A 45 -52.28 -14.73 -31.20
C LEU A 45 -52.94 -14.81 -29.82
N SER A 46 -52.21 -14.56 -28.72
CA SER A 46 -52.81 -14.55 -27.38
C SER A 46 -53.64 -13.30 -27.10
N PHE A 47 -53.33 -12.16 -27.70
CA PHE A 47 -54.17 -10.96 -27.68
C PHE A 47 -55.45 -11.17 -28.49
N LEU A 48 -55.38 -11.75 -29.67
CA LEU A 48 -56.55 -12.13 -30.48
C LEU A 48 -57.38 -13.23 -29.80
N ARG A 49 -56.74 -14.22 -29.13
CA ARG A 49 -57.45 -15.17 -28.25
C ARG A 49 -58.15 -14.45 -27.09
N LYS A 50 -57.45 -13.53 -26.39
CA LYS A 50 -58.04 -12.74 -25.29
C LYS A 50 -59.11 -11.76 -25.74
N TRP A 51 -59.06 -11.27 -26.97
CA TRP A 51 -60.08 -10.39 -27.55
C TRP A 51 -61.31 -11.21 -27.99
N ARG A 52 -61.09 -12.42 -28.52
CA ARG A 52 -62.15 -13.41 -28.78
C ARG A 52 -62.71 -14.08 -27.52
N SER A 53 -62.03 -13.96 -26.37
CA SER A 53 -62.47 -14.43 -25.05
C SER A 53 -62.75 -13.27 -24.08
N LYS A 54 -63.12 -12.08 -24.59
CA LYS A 54 -63.59 -10.94 -23.78
C LYS A 54 -65.04 -10.59 -24.08
N THR A 55 -65.89 -11.59 -23.86
CA THR A 55 -67.29 -11.43 -23.51
C THR A 55 -67.54 -12.32 -22.30
N SER A 56 -68.26 -11.78 -21.31
CA SER A 56 -68.30 -12.20 -19.90
C SER A 56 -67.13 -11.71 -19.01
N ASP A 57 -67.55 -11.32 -17.81
CA ASP A 57 -66.83 -11.24 -16.53
C ASP A 57 -65.87 -10.06 -16.30
N GLN A 58 -66.49 -8.99 -15.79
CA GLN A 58 -65.90 -7.96 -14.95
C GLN A 58 -65.82 -8.46 -13.50
N GLU A 59 -64.70 -8.23 -12.83
CA GLU A 59 -64.57 -8.00 -11.37
C GLU A 59 -63.17 -7.37 -11.19
N GLU A 60 -63.13 -6.07 -10.94
CA GLU A 60 -63.01 -5.44 -9.62
C GLU A 60 -61.65 -5.64 -8.93
N SER A 61 -60.85 -4.58 -8.97
CA SER A 61 -60.06 -4.10 -7.82
C SER A 61 -59.64 -2.65 -8.11
N GLU A 62 -60.25 -1.70 -7.41
CA GLU A 62 -59.79 -0.31 -7.42
C GLU A 62 -58.48 -0.18 -6.63
N GLU A 63 -57.49 0.55 -7.15
CA GLU A 63 -56.42 1.06 -6.29
C GLU A 63 -55.96 2.46 -6.74
N TYR A 64 -55.90 3.34 -5.74
CA TYR A 64 -55.81 4.80 -5.77
C TYR A 64 -54.93 5.47 -6.85
N LYS A 65 -55.49 6.53 -7.45
CA LYS A 65 -54.74 7.57 -8.19
C LYS A 65 -53.79 8.33 -7.25
N TYR A 66 -52.51 7.97 -7.22
CA TYR A 66 -51.45 8.91 -6.89
C TYR A 66 -50.80 9.43 -8.17
N HIS A 67 -51.03 10.70 -8.49
CA HIS A 67 -50.40 11.39 -9.62
C HIS A 67 -48.97 11.82 -9.26
N SER A 68 -48.08 10.86 -9.02
CA SER A 68 -46.66 11.16 -8.84
C SER A 68 -46.05 11.65 -10.16
N LEU A 69 -45.39 12.82 -10.10
CA LEU A 69 -44.59 13.37 -11.18
C LEU A 69 -43.35 12.48 -11.38
N ILE A 70 -43.48 11.41 -12.17
CA ILE A 70 -42.38 10.55 -12.56
C ILE A 70 -41.39 11.38 -13.39
N LYS A 71 -40.34 11.91 -12.74
CA LYS A 71 -39.19 12.51 -13.41
C LYS A 71 -38.47 11.42 -14.21
N PHE A 72 -38.77 11.33 -15.50
CA PHE A 72 -38.07 10.43 -16.42
C PHE A 72 -36.55 10.66 -16.33
N GLY A 73 -35.81 9.58 -16.03
CA GLY A 73 -34.36 9.61 -15.93
C GLY A 73 -33.70 10.09 -17.23
N MET A 74 -32.55 10.76 -17.09
CA MET A 74 -31.85 11.42 -18.19
C MET A 74 -31.60 10.46 -19.37
N SER A 75 -31.16 9.22 -19.11
CA SER A 75 -30.94 8.18 -20.13
C SER A 75 -32.20 7.78 -20.91
N TYR A 76 -33.40 7.88 -20.33
CA TYR A 76 -34.65 7.64 -21.05
C TYR A 76 -34.97 8.83 -21.97
N LYS A 77 -34.85 10.07 -21.48
CA LYS A 77 -35.04 11.27 -22.30
C LYS A 77 -34.05 11.32 -23.47
N SER A 78 -32.76 11.09 -23.21
CA SER A 78 -31.73 11.00 -24.25
C SER A 78 -31.98 9.86 -25.22
N GLY A 79 -32.44 8.69 -24.74
CA GLY A 79 -32.81 7.57 -25.61
C GLY A 79 -33.98 7.87 -26.55
N VAL A 80 -34.99 8.61 -26.07
CA VAL A 80 -36.11 9.09 -26.90
C VAL A 80 -35.61 10.10 -27.93
N ILE A 81 -34.88 11.12 -27.49
CA ILE A 81 -34.35 12.19 -28.36
C ILE A 81 -33.45 11.61 -29.47
N CYS A 82 -32.48 10.77 -29.12
CA CYS A 82 -31.59 10.17 -30.13
C CYS A 82 -32.36 9.24 -31.08
N SER A 83 -33.36 8.50 -30.59
CA SER A 83 -34.19 7.64 -31.47
C SER A 83 -35.11 8.46 -32.39
N THR A 84 -35.60 9.64 -31.96
CA THR A 84 -36.34 10.56 -32.85
C THR A 84 -35.44 11.23 -33.89
N LEU A 85 -34.19 11.56 -33.54
CA LEU A 85 -33.25 12.17 -34.46
C LEU A 85 -32.80 11.18 -35.55
N VAL A 86 -32.51 9.92 -35.18
CA VAL A 86 -32.20 8.84 -36.16
C VAL A 86 -33.38 8.62 -37.12
N LEU A 87 -34.62 8.67 -36.64
CA LEU A 87 -35.79 8.61 -37.52
C LEU A 87 -35.85 9.82 -38.47
N GLY A 88 -35.53 11.02 -37.98
CA GLY A 88 -35.47 12.25 -38.78
C GLY A 88 -34.39 12.23 -39.87
N THR A 89 -33.20 11.71 -39.57
CA THR A 89 -32.10 11.59 -40.55
C THR A 89 -32.44 10.60 -41.67
N HIS A 90 -33.06 9.46 -41.37
CA HIS A 90 -33.55 8.53 -42.39
C HIS A 90 -34.73 9.07 -43.22
N LEU A 91 -35.68 9.79 -42.61
CA LEU A 91 -36.74 10.48 -43.34
C LEU A 91 -36.19 11.55 -44.29
N LEU A 92 -35.16 12.30 -43.86
CA LEU A 92 -34.48 13.28 -44.71
C LEU A 92 -33.75 12.61 -45.89
N MET A 93 -33.11 11.45 -45.67
CA MET A 93 -32.48 10.69 -46.76
C MET A 93 -33.51 10.13 -47.75
N LEU A 94 -34.66 9.64 -47.29
CA LEU A 94 -35.77 9.22 -48.14
C LEU A 94 -36.32 10.37 -48.99
N LEU A 95 -36.46 11.57 -48.41
CA LEU A 95 -36.83 12.80 -49.14
C LEU A 95 -35.78 13.19 -50.20
N MET A 96 -34.48 13.07 -49.89
CA MET A 96 -33.42 13.31 -50.88
C MET A 96 -33.44 12.29 -52.02
N LEU A 97 -33.86 11.04 -51.78
CA LEU A 97 -34.03 10.02 -52.82
C LEU A 97 -35.23 10.33 -53.73
N LEU A 98 -36.36 10.77 -53.15
CA LEU A 98 -37.55 11.17 -53.91
C LEU A 98 -37.30 12.38 -54.83
N ASN A 99 -36.45 13.32 -54.39
CA ASN A 99 -36.06 14.51 -55.18
C ASN A 99 -34.94 14.22 -56.21
N GLY A 100 -34.70 12.96 -56.59
CA GLY A 100 -33.82 12.59 -57.70
C GLY A 100 -32.30 12.71 -57.43
N ASN A 101 -31.88 12.78 -56.16
CA ASN A 101 -30.47 13.04 -55.83
C ASN A 101 -29.63 11.74 -55.88
N ASN A 102 -28.76 11.62 -56.91
CA ASN A 102 -28.04 10.40 -57.31
C ASN A 102 -27.68 9.42 -56.18
N THR A 103 -28.11 8.17 -56.31
CA THR A 103 -27.59 7.02 -55.55
C THR A 103 -26.30 6.51 -56.19
N GLN A 104 -25.41 5.93 -55.38
CA GLN A 104 -24.27 5.18 -55.92
C GLN A 104 -24.73 3.82 -56.47
N CYS A 105 -25.72 3.18 -55.84
CA CYS A 105 -26.40 2.01 -56.39
C CYS A 105 -27.21 2.37 -57.65
N HIS A 106 -26.94 1.67 -58.77
CA HIS A 106 -27.64 1.85 -60.05
C HIS A 106 -29.13 1.49 -60.02
N SER A 107 -29.58 0.64 -59.08
CA SER A 107 -31.00 0.30 -58.95
C SER A 107 -31.68 1.16 -57.88
N ALA A 108 -32.34 2.24 -58.30
CA ALA A 108 -33.08 3.14 -57.40
C ALA A 108 -34.08 2.39 -56.49
N LEU A 109 -34.68 1.30 -56.96
CA LEU A 109 -35.60 0.45 -56.19
C LEU A 109 -34.95 -0.20 -54.96
N GLN A 110 -33.66 -0.56 -54.99
CA GLN A 110 -32.94 -1.16 -53.85
C GLN A 110 -32.56 -0.09 -52.81
N ALA A 111 -32.12 1.08 -53.25
CA ALA A 111 -31.84 2.20 -52.34
C ALA A 111 -33.12 2.70 -51.65
N PHE A 112 -34.21 2.83 -52.41
CA PHE A 112 -35.52 3.23 -51.87
C PHE A 112 -36.06 2.20 -50.86
N SER A 113 -36.03 0.89 -51.18
CA SER A 113 -36.51 -0.14 -50.25
C SER A 113 -35.66 -0.25 -48.98
N SER A 114 -34.33 -0.06 -49.06
CA SER A 114 -33.44 -0.02 -47.89
C SER A 114 -33.79 1.12 -46.91
N GLU A 115 -33.99 2.35 -47.41
CA GLU A 115 -34.33 3.49 -46.54
C GLU A 115 -35.76 3.38 -45.98
N VAL A 116 -36.74 2.93 -46.77
CA VAL A 116 -38.12 2.69 -46.29
C VAL A 116 -38.13 1.67 -45.14
N MET A 117 -37.41 0.55 -45.29
CA MET A 117 -37.30 -0.47 -44.25
C MET A 117 -36.53 0.01 -43.01
N GLN A 118 -35.59 0.95 -43.17
CA GLN A 118 -34.90 1.60 -42.05
C GLN A 118 -35.85 2.52 -41.27
N VAL A 119 -36.63 3.37 -41.96
CA VAL A 119 -37.67 4.22 -41.37
C VAL A 119 -38.69 3.37 -40.59
N VAL A 120 -39.20 2.28 -41.18
CA VAL A 120 -40.12 1.34 -40.52
C VAL A 120 -39.50 0.75 -39.23
N SER A 121 -38.25 0.31 -39.29
CA SER A 121 -37.55 -0.27 -38.14
C SER A 121 -37.31 0.77 -37.03
N CYS A 122 -36.99 2.01 -37.38
CA CYS A 122 -36.84 3.13 -36.44
C CYS A 122 -38.18 3.52 -35.79
N VAL A 123 -39.28 3.57 -36.54
CA VAL A 123 -40.63 3.81 -35.98
C VAL A 123 -41.02 2.72 -34.99
N ILE A 124 -40.73 1.45 -35.30
CA ILE A 124 -41.02 0.33 -34.39
C ILE A 124 -40.15 0.40 -33.12
N ALA A 125 -38.88 0.75 -33.24
CA ALA A 125 -37.99 0.96 -32.08
C ALA A 125 -38.45 2.14 -31.21
N LEU A 126 -38.88 3.25 -31.83
CA LEU A 126 -39.45 4.41 -31.14
C LEU A 126 -40.74 4.04 -30.40
N PHE A 127 -41.66 3.33 -31.07
CA PHE A 127 -42.90 2.86 -30.46
C PHE A 127 -42.65 1.87 -29.31
N ALA A 128 -41.66 0.98 -29.46
CA ALA A 128 -41.24 0.08 -28.40
C ALA A 128 -40.73 0.85 -27.18
N LEU A 129 -39.94 1.92 -27.38
CA LEU A 129 -39.44 2.82 -26.34
C LEU A 129 -40.57 3.61 -25.65
N TYR A 130 -41.53 4.15 -26.42
CA TYR A 130 -42.74 4.80 -25.89
C TYR A 130 -43.70 3.84 -25.17
N LYS A 131 -43.62 2.52 -25.44
CA LYS A 131 -44.35 1.46 -24.72
C LYS A 131 -43.60 0.87 -23.51
N VAL A 132 -42.49 1.46 -23.06
CA VAL A 132 -41.82 1.09 -21.80
C VAL A 132 -42.46 1.63 -20.47
N PRO A 133 -43.50 2.50 -20.41
CA PRO A 133 -43.79 3.22 -19.16
C PRO A 133 -44.54 2.41 -18.08
N LYS A 134 -44.42 2.91 -16.84
CA LYS A 134 -45.17 2.57 -15.60
C LYS A 134 -44.89 1.27 -14.85
N LYS A 135 -44.21 0.24 -15.39
CA LYS A 135 -43.74 -0.90 -14.54
C LYS A 135 -42.28 -0.70 -14.10
N LYS A 136 -41.95 -1.11 -12.86
CA LYS A 136 -40.63 -0.98 -12.18
C LYS A 136 -39.47 -1.78 -12.83
N GLN A 137 -39.37 -1.82 -14.16
CA GLN A 137 -38.25 -2.48 -14.86
C GLN A 137 -37.11 -1.49 -15.08
N MET A 138 -36.08 -1.59 -14.23
CA MET A 138 -34.87 -0.76 -14.30
C MET A 138 -34.01 -0.94 -15.58
N LYS A 139 -34.36 -1.82 -16.53
CA LYS A 139 -33.52 -2.17 -17.69
C LYS A 139 -34.28 -2.10 -19.01
N PHE A 140 -33.64 -1.56 -20.05
CA PHE A 140 -34.21 -1.55 -21.40
C PHE A 140 -34.39 -2.97 -21.97
N PRO A 141 -35.45 -3.23 -22.77
CA PRO A 141 -35.66 -4.52 -23.43
C PRO A 141 -34.45 -4.97 -24.25
N GLY A 142 -34.09 -6.25 -24.17
CA GLY A 142 -32.90 -6.78 -24.85
C GLY A 142 -32.91 -6.61 -26.38
N MET A 143 -34.09 -6.64 -27.02
CA MET A 143 -34.22 -6.42 -28.46
C MET A 143 -33.99 -4.97 -28.88
N LEU A 144 -34.45 -4.00 -28.07
CA LEU A 144 -34.20 -2.58 -28.32
C LEU A 144 -32.70 -2.27 -28.20
N ARG A 145 -32.05 -2.89 -27.21
CA ARG A 145 -30.60 -2.82 -27.04
C ARG A 145 -29.82 -3.47 -28.18
N ALA A 146 -30.23 -4.65 -28.64
CA ALA A 146 -29.65 -5.29 -29.82
C ALA A 146 -29.83 -4.44 -31.08
N TRP A 147 -31.01 -3.86 -31.30
CA TRP A 147 -31.27 -2.95 -32.41
C TRP A 147 -30.35 -1.72 -32.38
N TRP A 148 -30.19 -1.05 -31.23
CA TRP A 148 -29.26 0.08 -31.11
C TRP A 148 -27.80 -0.30 -31.43
N VAL A 149 -27.37 -1.52 -31.08
CA VAL A 149 -26.04 -2.03 -31.47
C VAL A 149 -25.96 -2.28 -32.98
N CYS A 150 -26.96 -2.92 -33.57
CA CYS A 150 -27.01 -3.17 -35.02
C CYS A 150 -27.08 -1.86 -35.82
N SER A 151 -27.87 -0.88 -35.39
CA SER A 151 -27.98 0.46 -36.00
C SER A 151 -26.64 1.19 -35.98
N PHE A 152 -25.90 1.13 -34.87
CA PHE A 152 -24.56 1.71 -34.78
C PHE A 152 -23.56 1.01 -35.71
N LEU A 153 -23.53 -0.32 -35.72
CA LEU A 153 -22.66 -1.08 -36.63
C LEU A 153 -22.98 -0.79 -38.10
N LEU A 154 -24.26 -0.68 -38.45
CA LEU A 154 -24.72 -0.39 -39.81
C LEU A 154 -24.38 1.04 -40.25
N ALA A 155 -24.51 2.03 -39.37
CA ALA A 155 -24.06 3.40 -39.62
C ALA A 155 -22.53 3.49 -39.78
N ALA A 156 -21.78 2.78 -38.93
CA ALA A 156 -20.32 2.75 -38.98
C ALA A 156 -19.79 2.09 -40.27
N VAL A 157 -20.35 0.95 -40.67
CA VAL A 157 -20.02 0.27 -41.93
C VAL A 157 -20.43 1.11 -43.14
N SER A 158 -21.60 1.73 -43.12
CA SER A 158 -22.07 2.61 -44.20
C SER A 158 -21.13 3.81 -44.39
N MET A 159 -20.73 4.48 -43.32
CA MET A 159 -19.79 5.60 -43.38
C MET A 159 -18.38 5.16 -43.83
N ALA A 160 -17.90 3.99 -43.38
CA ALA A 160 -16.62 3.45 -43.82
C ALA A 160 -16.60 3.15 -45.32
N LEU A 161 -17.68 2.56 -45.86
CA LEU A 161 -17.82 2.29 -47.30
C LEU A 161 -17.95 3.58 -48.12
N ASP A 162 -18.82 4.51 -47.71
CA ASP A 162 -18.99 5.81 -48.41
C ASP A 162 -17.67 6.60 -48.45
N THR A 163 -16.90 6.56 -47.36
CA THR A 163 -15.56 7.17 -47.29
C THR A 163 -14.58 6.46 -48.22
N TYR A 164 -14.54 5.13 -48.20
CA TYR A 164 -13.66 4.32 -49.04
C TYR A 164 -13.91 4.55 -50.54
N TYR A 165 -15.16 4.46 -50.99
CA TYR A 165 -15.50 4.69 -52.40
C TYR A 165 -15.24 6.14 -52.83
N LYS A 166 -15.42 7.14 -51.96
CA LYS A 166 -15.11 8.55 -52.29
C LYS A 166 -13.63 8.87 -52.29
N ILE A 167 -12.82 8.19 -51.47
CA ILE A 167 -11.35 8.25 -51.57
C ILE A 167 -10.90 7.64 -52.91
N MET A 168 -11.49 6.53 -53.33
CA MET A 168 -11.16 5.90 -54.62
C MET A 168 -11.65 6.69 -55.84
N ALA A 169 -12.76 7.44 -55.72
CA ALA A 169 -13.38 8.19 -56.83
C ALA A 169 -13.02 9.69 -56.87
N HIS A 170 -12.24 10.21 -55.91
CA HIS A 170 -11.91 11.64 -55.75
C HIS A 170 -13.14 12.60 -55.74
N GLU A 171 -14.31 12.14 -55.28
CA GLU A 171 -15.52 12.97 -55.22
C GLU A 171 -15.57 13.92 -54.00
N SER A 172 -16.27 15.05 -54.17
CA SER A 172 -16.59 16.00 -53.10
C SER A 172 -17.70 15.48 -52.16
N PHE A 173 -17.68 15.94 -50.90
CA PHE A 173 -18.73 15.63 -49.94
C PHE A 173 -20.04 16.36 -50.28
N LYS A 174 -21.17 15.66 -50.20
CA LYS A 174 -22.53 16.15 -50.52
C LYS A 174 -23.40 16.12 -49.24
N MET A 175 -24.56 16.78 -49.25
CA MET A 175 -25.48 16.85 -48.09
C MET A 175 -25.87 15.48 -47.48
N ARG A 176 -25.86 14.40 -48.28
CA ARG A 176 -26.09 13.03 -47.78
C ARG A 176 -25.00 12.55 -46.80
N ASP A 177 -23.76 13.02 -46.96
CA ASP A 177 -22.65 12.65 -46.07
C ASP A 177 -22.80 13.29 -44.68
N LEU A 178 -23.31 14.53 -44.64
CA LEU A 178 -23.65 15.21 -43.40
C LEU A 178 -24.76 14.45 -42.64
N ALA A 179 -25.77 13.94 -43.36
CA ALA A 179 -26.84 13.13 -42.78
C ALA A 179 -26.32 11.79 -42.24
N ASN A 180 -25.45 11.08 -42.99
CA ASN A 180 -24.79 9.85 -42.52
C ASN A 180 -23.93 10.09 -41.26
N PHE A 181 -23.21 11.21 -41.21
CA PHE A 181 -22.37 11.58 -40.06
C PHE A 181 -23.22 11.89 -38.81
N LEU A 182 -24.32 12.63 -38.96
CA LEU A 182 -25.27 12.89 -37.88
C LEU A 182 -25.93 11.58 -37.38
N GLY A 183 -26.38 10.72 -38.29
CA GLY A 183 -26.93 9.40 -37.94
C GLY A 183 -25.95 8.49 -37.21
N LEU A 184 -24.64 8.57 -37.54
CA LEU A 184 -23.58 7.87 -36.80
C LEU A 184 -23.40 8.43 -35.39
N LEU A 185 -23.35 9.76 -35.24
CA LEU A 185 -23.25 10.44 -33.94
C LEU A 185 -24.40 10.01 -33.01
N GLU A 186 -25.63 10.11 -33.49
CA GLU A 186 -26.85 9.73 -32.75
C GLU A 186 -26.86 8.23 -32.40
N SER A 187 -26.42 7.37 -33.33
CA SER A 187 -26.30 5.93 -33.10
C SER A 187 -25.21 5.57 -32.07
N THR A 188 -24.11 6.34 -31.97
CA THR A 188 -23.08 6.11 -30.92
C THR A 188 -23.61 6.39 -29.51
N LEU A 189 -24.51 7.37 -29.38
CA LEU A 189 -25.19 7.68 -28.12
C LEU A 189 -26.17 6.57 -27.75
N LEU A 190 -26.95 6.05 -28.71
CA LEU A 190 -27.84 4.90 -28.50
C LEU A 190 -27.07 3.62 -28.17
N PHE A 191 -25.91 3.38 -28.78
CA PHE A 191 -25.00 2.28 -28.44
C PHE A 191 -24.48 2.40 -26.99
N SER A 192 -24.09 3.60 -26.58
CA SER A 192 -23.66 3.89 -25.20
C SER A 192 -24.78 3.65 -24.18
N ILE A 193 -26.01 4.06 -24.48
CA ILE A 193 -27.21 3.78 -23.66
C ILE A 193 -27.52 2.27 -23.64
N SER A 194 -27.29 1.57 -24.76
CA SER A 194 -27.48 0.12 -24.86
C SER A 194 -26.56 -0.67 -23.92
N ILE A 195 -25.27 -0.30 -23.86
CA ILE A 195 -24.30 -0.86 -22.92
C ILE A 195 -24.65 -0.49 -21.47
N TYR A 196 -25.01 0.78 -21.22
CA TYR A 196 -25.36 1.26 -19.88
C TYR A 196 -26.54 0.49 -19.28
N GLY A 197 -27.52 0.11 -20.10
CA GLY A 197 -28.50 -0.92 -19.80
C GLY A 197 -29.53 -0.62 -18.71
N LYS A 198 -29.39 0.49 -17.96
CA LYS A 198 -30.29 0.94 -16.90
C LYS A 198 -31.02 2.24 -17.26
N ALA A 199 -32.32 2.29 -16.96
CA ALA A 199 -33.15 3.48 -17.14
C ALA A 199 -33.11 4.40 -15.89
N GLY A 200 -31.93 4.97 -15.62
CA GLY A 200 -31.70 5.99 -14.59
C GLY A 200 -31.33 5.49 -13.18
N MET A 201 -30.65 6.34 -12.43
CA MET A 201 -30.55 6.30 -10.97
C MET A 201 -31.42 7.42 -10.38
N PRO A 202 -32.22 7.16 -9.34
CA PRO A 202 -32.41 8.09 -8.25
C PRO A 202 -31.28 7.87 -7.23
N SER A 203 -30.53 8.93 -6.92
CA SER A 203 -29.62 8.96 -5.78
C SER A 203 -30.13 10.00 -4.78
N LEU A 204 -29.98 9.69 -3.49
CA LEU A 204 -30.21 10.57 -2.35
C LEU A 204 -31.68 10.85 -2.00
N GLU A 205 -32.19 10.10 -1.03
CA GLU A 205 -33.04 10.66 0.03
C GLU A 205 -32.38 10.35 1.36
N LEU A 206 -32.09 11.41 2.12
CA LEU A 206 -31.68 11.38 3.52
C LEU A 206 -32.93 11.71 4.32
N ASN A 207 -33.34 10.80 5.23
CA ASN A 207 -34.06 11.04 6.50
C ASN A 207 -34.87 9.78 6.89
N GLY A 208 -34.82 9.41 8.17
CA GLY A 208 -35.51 8.23 8.69
C GLY A 208 -34.90 7.78 10.03
N VAL A 209 -35.31 8.46 11.11
CA VAL A 209 -34.83 8.22 12.47
C VAL A 209 -35.24 6.83 12.97
N THR A 210 -34.25 5.98 13.27
CA THR A 210 -34.30 4.98 14.35
C THR A 210 -32.86 4.61 14.74
N GLU A 211 -32.36 5.17 15.85
CA GLU A 211 -31.22 4.59 16.57
C GLU A 211 -31.73 3.45 17.48
N PRO A 212 -30.98 2.35 17.63
CA PRO A 212 -30.94 1.62 18.89
C PRO A 212 -29.97 2.35 19.84
N LEU A 213 -30.48 2.79 20.98
CA LEU A 213 -29.67 3.29 22.08
C LEU A 213 -28.79 2.16 22.64
N LEU A 214 -27.47 2.39 22.64
CA LEU A 214 -26.39 1.55 23.17
C LEU A 214 -26.12 0.22 22.42
N GLY A 215 -24.83 -0.04 22.13
CA GLY A 215 -24.35 -1.42 22.09
C GLY A 215 -23.48 -1.94 20.95
N GLU A 216 -22.82 -1.15 20.08
CA GLU A 216 -21.80 -1.74 19.18
C GLU A 216 -20.75 -0.74 18.62
N LYS A 217 -19.66 -0.48 19.37
CA LYS A 217 -18.48 0.25 18.82
C LYS A 217 -17.68 -0.57 17.81
N VAL A 218 -17.92 -1.89 17.72
CA VAL A 218 -17.20 -2.81 16.81
C VAL A 218 -17.73 -2.70 15.36
N ASP A 219 -19.03 -2.52 15.15
CA ASP A 219 -19.63 -2.68 13.81
C ASP A 219 -19.58 -1.42 12.91
N ARG A 220 -19.15 -0.25 13.44
CA ARG A 220 -18.92 0.95 12.60
C ARG A 220 -17.80 0.77 11.55
N TYR A 221 -16.89 -0.18 11.75
CA TYR A 221 -15.80 -0.46 10.80
C TYR A 221 -16.17 -1.47 9.70
N SER A 222 -17.19 -2.31 9.91
CA SER A 222 -17.51 -3.43 9.01
C SER A 222 -18.23 -3.02 7.72
N LYS A 223 -19.01 -1.93 7.75
CA LYS A 223 -19.92 -1.49 6.67
C LYS A 223 -19.40 -0.37 5.76
N ARG A 224 -18.15 0.08 5.91
CA ARG A 224 -17.57 1.05 4.97
C ARG A 224 -17.18 0.34 3.67
N GLU A 225 -17.88 0.65 2.59
CA GLU A 225 -17.69 -0.02 1.30
C GLU A 225 -16.58 0.67 0.45
N SER A 226 -15.81 -0.13 -0.30
CA SER A 226 -14.72 0.42 -1.11
C SER A 226 -15.21 1.12 -2.38
N TYR A 227 -14.88 2.41 -2.54
CA TYR A 227 -15.18 3.17 -3.77
C TYR A 227 -14.52 2.55 -5.01
N TYR A 228 -13.35 1.93 -4.87
CA TYR A 228 -12.65 1.24 -5.97
C TYR A 228 -13.43 0.00 -6.44
N GLY A 229 -13.92 -0.83 -5.52
CA GLY A 229 -14.68 -2.05 -5.83
C GLY A 229 -16.04 -1.77 -6.50
N LYS A 230 -16.63 -0.59 -6.25
CA LYS A 230 -17.90 -0.13 -6.85
C LYS A 230 -17.74 0.72 -8.12
N ALA A 231 -16.51 1.13 -8.46
CA ALA A 231 -16.27 2.04 -9.58
C ALA A 231 -16.64 1.40 -10.94
N THR A 232 -17.31 2.18 -11.79
CA THR A 232 -17.54 1.79 -13.19
C THR A 232 -16.23 1.83 -13.98
N LEU A 233 -16.18 1.14 -15.14
CA LEU A 233 -14.98 1.10 -15.98
C LEU A 233 -14.45 2.49 -16.37
N ILE A 234 -15.34 3.46 -16.64
CA ILE A 234 -14.95 4.84 -16.93
C ILE A 234 -14.32 5.52 -15.69
N GLN A 235 -14.89 5.31 -14.51
CA GLN A 235 -14.34 5.85 -13.25
C GLN A 235 -12.98 5.20 -12.91
N LEU A 236 -12.80 3.90 -13.21
CA LEU A 236 -11.51 3.20 -13.08
C LEU A 236 -10.46 3.73 -14.06
N VAL A 237 -10.84 3.97 -15.32
CA VAL A 237 -9.95 4.52 -16.36
C VAL A 237 -9.50 5.95 -16.02
N THR A 238 -10.42 6.79 -15.52
CA THR A 238 -10.19 8.20 -15.20
C THR A 238 -9.77 8.48 -13.75
N PHE A 239 -9.72 7.45 -12.90
CA PHE A 239 -9.51 7.54 -11.44
C PHE A 239 -10.53 8.41 -10.67
N SER A 240 -11.66 8.77 -11.29
CA SER A 240 -12.64 9.71 -10.70
C SER A 240 -13.38 9.16 -9.46
N TRP A 241 -13.18 7.88 -9.11
CA TRP A 241 -13.67 7.28 -7.86
C TRP A 241 -12.96 7.84 -6.61
N LEU A 242 -11.83 8.54 -6.77
CA LEU A 242 -11.15 9.27 -5.69
C LEU A 242 -11.74 10.67 -5.43
N ASN A 243 -12.50 11.24 -6.38
CA ASN A 243 -13.03 12.60 -6.27
C ASN A 243 -13.85 12.86 -4.98
N PRO A 244 -14.66 11.92 -4.44
CA PRO A 244 -15.34 12.12 -3.17
C PRO A 244 -14.38 12.33 -1.99
N LEU A 245 -13.27 11.58 -1.94
CA LEU A 245 -12.26 11.71 -0.90
C LEU A 245 -11.49 13.03 -1.02
N PHE A 246 -11.16 13.46 -2.24
CA PHE A 246 -10.55 14.77 -2.47
C PHE A 246 -11.50 15.93 -2.11
N ALA A 247 -12.81 15.79 -2.34
CA ALA A 247 -13.80 16.79 -1.95
C ALA A 247 -13.93 16.94 -0.41
N VAL A 248 -13.67 15.89 0.36
CA VAL A 248 -13.52 15.96 1.82
C VAL A 248 -12.18 16.60 2.19
N GLY A 249 -11.08 16.13 1.61
CA GLY A 249 -9.72 16.62 1.88
C GLY A 249 -9.46 18.10 1.56
N ILE A 250 -10.28 18.71 0.69
CA ILE A 250 -10.27 20.17 0.43
C ILE A 250 -10.96 20.95 1.57
N LYS A 251 -11.96 20.36 2.23
CA LYS A 251 -12.75 21.02 3.28
C LYS A 251 -12.13 20.89 4.67
N LYS A 252 -11.55 19.72 4.97
CA LYS A 252 -10.81 19.46 6.21
C LYS A 252 -9.68 18.45 5.96
N PRO A 253 -8.64 18.41 6.83
CA PRO A 253 -7.66 17.35 6.81
C PRO A 253 -8.33 15.98 6.95
N ILE A 254 -7.92 15.01 6.11
CA ILE A 254 -8.50 13.66 6.09
C ILE A 254 -8.09 12.92 7.36
N GLU A 255 -9.08 12.50 8.15
CA GLU A 255 -8.87 11.69 9.35
C GLU A 255 -8.90 10.19 9.01
N GLN A 256 -8.31 9.36 9.87
CA GLN A 256 -8.10 7.93 9.61
C GLN A 256 -9.42 7.18 9.34
N ASP A 257 -10.52 7.66 9.91
CA ASP A 257 -11.85 7.10 9.78
C ASP A 257 -12.59 7.55 8.50
N GLU A 258 -12.09 8.56 7.79
CA GLU A 258 -12.65 8.99 6.50
C GLU A 258 -12.04 8.25 5.31
N ILE A 259 -10.94 7.52 5.54
CA ILE A 259 -10.27 6.70 4.54
C ILE A 259 -11.17 5.48 4.22
N PRO A 260 -11.59 5.28 2.96
CA PRO A 260 -12.42 4.13 2.58
C PRO A 260 -11.70 2.79 2.78
N ASN A 261 -12.45 1.76 3.15
CA ASN A 261 -11.90 0.40 3.25
C ASN A 261 -11.34 -0.08 1.90
N VAL A 262 -10.30 -0.91 2.00
CA VAL A 262 -9.68 -1.60 0.86
C VAL A 262 -10.68 -2.60 0.24
N ASP A 263 -10.66 -2.77 -1.08
CA ASP A 263 -11.50 -3.77 -1.76
C ASP A 263 -11.23 -5.19 -1.23
N THR A 264 -12.26 -6.04 -1.21
CA THR A 264 -12.13 -7.40 -0.65
C THR A 264 -11.04 -8.22 -1.35
N LYS A 265 -10.80 -8.01 -2.65
CA LYS A 265 -9.74 -8.67 -3.43
C LYS A 265 -8.34 -8.09 -3.21
N ASP A 266 -8.23 -6.95 -2.52
CA ASP A 266 -6.98 -6.30 -2.11
C ASP A 266 -6.74 -6.43 -0.58
N SER A 267 -7.70 -6.96 0.18
CA SER A 267 -7.58 -7.19 1.62
C SER A 267 -6.43 -8.15 1.99
N ALA A 268 -5.83 -7.95 3.16
CA ALA A 268 -4.74 -8.79 3.65
C ALA A 268 -5.18 -10.25 3.91
N THR A 269 -6.41 -10.46 4.37
CA THR A 269 -7.00 -11.80 4.59
C THR A 269 -7.13 -12.58 3.29
N PHE A 270 -7.75 -12.00 2.26
CA PHE A 270 -7.90 -12.64 0.95
C PHE A 270 -6.56 -12.91 0.26
N ASN A 271 -5.63 -11.94 0.29
CA ASN A 271 -4.30 -12.10 -0.31
C ASN A 271 -3.44 -13.12 0.44
N SER A 272 -3.48 -13.15 1.78
CA SER A 272 -2.78 -14.14 2.62
C SER A 272 -3.25 -15.55 2.29
N GLN A 273 -4.58 -15.79 2.27
CA GLN A 273 -5.15 -17.09 1.95
C GLN A 273 -4.78 -17.53 0.52
N SER A 274 -5.01 -16.66 -0.47
CA SER A 274 -4.68 -16.93 -1.88
C SER A 274 -3.20 -17.25 -2.10
N PHE A 275 -2.30 -16.64 -1.32
CA PHE A 275 -0.86 -16.90 -1.41
C PHE A 275 -0.47 -18.23 -0.73
N ILE A 276 -1.05 -18.55 0.42
CA ILE A 276 -0.88 -19.86 1.08
C ILE A 276 -1.34 -20.99 0.15
N ASP A 277 -2.48 -20.82 -0.53
CA ASP A 277 -2.97 -21.82 -1.48
C ASP A 277 -2.05 -21.94 -2.71
N CYS A 278 -1.44 -20.84 -3.17
CA CYS A 278 -0.38 -20.91 -4.19
C CYS A 278 0.87 -21.67 -3.70
N ILE A 279 1.28 -21.50 -2.44
CA ILE A 279 2.40 -22.26 -1.83
C ILE A 279 2.08 -23.76 -1.79
N LYS A 280 0.85 -24.14 -1.38
CA LYS A 280 0.39 -25.54 -1.38
C LYS A 280 0.46 -26.15 -2.79
N CYS A 281 -0.09 -25.47 -3.80
CA CYS A 281 -0.02 -25.93 -5.19
C CYS A 281 1.42 -26.08 -5.72
N VAL A 282 2.37 -25.23 -5.28
CA VAL A 282 3.81 -25.41 -5.61
C VAL A 282 4.37 -26.65 -4.92
N LYS A 283 4.06 -26.86 -3.64
CA LYS A 283 4.52 -28.02 -2.85
C LYS A 283 4.03 -29.35 -3.46
N GLU A 284 2.76 -29.42 -3.82
CA GLU A 284 2.15 -30.58 -4.48
C GLU A 284 2.77 -30.85 -5.86
N ARG A 285 3.00 -29.80 -6.66
CA ARG A 285 3.53 -29.91 -8.02
C ARG A 285 5.01 -30.30 -8.06
N ASP A 286 5.83 -29.70 -7.21
CA ASP A 286 7.27 -29.95 -7.17
C ASP A 286 7.62 -31.21 -6.35
N ARG A 287 6.67 -31.74 -5.55
CA ARG A 287 6.87 -32.85 -4.59
C ARG A 287 8.01 -32.62 -3.57
N THR A 288 8.40 -31.36 -3.35
CA THR A 288 9.46 -31.01 -2.40
C THR A 288 8.90 -30.70 -1.02
N ARG A 289 9.67 -30.99 0.04
CA ARG A 289 9.37 -30.52 1.41
C ARG A 289 9.34 -28.98 1.46
N ASN A 290 10.23 -28.35 0.68
CA ASN A 290 10.46 -26.91 0.66
C ASN A 290 10.00 -26.33 -0.70
N PRO A 291 8.83 -25.65 -0.76
CA PRO A 291 8.32 -25.05 -2.00
C PRO A 291 9.08 -23.76 -2.35
N SER A 292 9.36 -23.56 -3.65
CA SER A 292 10.04 -22.34 -4.10
C SER A 292 9.15 -21.10 -3.98
N ILE A 293 9.53 -20.14 -3.14
CA ILE A 293 8.83 -18.85 -2.99
C ILE A 293 8.73 -18.11 -4.32
N TYR A 294 9.78 -18.15 -5.15
CA TYR A 294 9.77 -17.53 -6.48
C TYR A 294 8.64 -18.07 -7.37
N LYS A 295 8.42 -19.40 -7.38
CA LYS A 295 7.29 -20.02 -8.09
C LYS A 295 5.94 -19.61 -7.48
N ALA A 296 5.84 -19.55 -6.15
CA ALA A 296 4.59 -19.16 -5.47
C ALA A 296 4.21 -17.71 -5.74
N ILE A 297 5.16 -16.76 -5.64
CA ILE A 297 4.97 -15.35 -5.99
C ILE A 297 4.56 -15.22 -7.45
N PHE A 298 5.25 -15.90 -8.39
CA PHE A 298 4.90 -15.88 -9.80
C PHE A 298 3.46 -16.37 -10.07
N LEU A 299 3.07 -17.52 -9.49
CA LEU A 299 1.72 -18.08 -9.65
C LEU A 299 0.63 -17.18 -9.07
N PHE A 300 0.92 -16.49 -7.96
CA PHE A 300 0.03 -15.52 -7.32
C PHE A 300 -0.16 -14.27 -8.20
N ILE A 301 0.91 -13.69 -8.75
CA ILE A 301 0.83 -12.43 -9.52
C ILE A 301 0.42 -12.61 -10.99
N ARG A 302 0.65 -13.77 -11.62
CA ARG A 302 0.62 -13.95 -13.08
C ARG A 302 -0.59 -13.34 -13.79
N LYS A 303 -1.82 -13.54 -13.27
CA LYS A 303 -3.07 -13.09 -13.92
C LYS A 303 -3.20 -11.56 -13.97
N LYS A 304 -2.70 -10.86 -12.95
CA LYS A 304 -2.65 -9.38 -12.95
C LYS A 304 -1.40 -8.86 -13.66
N ALA A 305 -0.27 -9.56 -13.55
CA ALA A 305 0.96 -9.20 -14.23
C ALA A 305 0.80 -9.20 -15.76
N THR A 306 0.09 -10.16 -16.36
CA THR A 306 -0.16 -10.18 -17.82
C THR A 306 -1.03 -9.02 -18.30
N ILE A 307 -2.09 -8.66 -17.56
CA ILE A 307 -2.93 -7.48 -17.85
C ILE A 307 -2.10 -6.19 -17.72
N ASN A 308 -1.25 -6.12 -16.70
CA ASN A 308 -0.35 -4.99 -16.48
C ASN A 308 0.68 -4.85 -17.62
N ALA A 309 1.22 -5.98 -18.09
CA ALA A 309 2.15 -6.03 -19.20
C ALA A 309 1.50 -5.60 -20.53
N SER A 310 0.23 -5.96 -20.81
CA SER A 310 -0.44 -5.50 -22.03
C SER A 310 -0.62 -3.98 -22.05
N PHE A 311 -0.98 -3.35 -20.93
CA PHE A 311 -1.04 -1.88 -20.85
C PHE A 311 0.35 -1.23 -21.00
N ALA A 312 1.38 -1.84 -20.42
CA ALA A 312 2.76 -1.40 -20.58
C ALA A 312 3.26 -1.48 -22.04
N ILE A 313 2.93 -2.54 -22.79
CA ILE A 313 3.22 -2.65 -24.24
C ILE A 313 2.47 -1.57 -25.02
N VAL A 314 1.16 -1.41 -24.80
CA VAL A 314 0.35 -0.41 -25.51
C VAL A 314 0.87 1.01 -25.24
N SER A 315 1.25 1.32 -23.99
CA SER A 315 1.87 2.60 -23.63
C SER A 315 3.21 2.81 -24.34
N ALA A 316 4.05 1.78 -24.44
CA ALA A 316 5.34 1.87 -25.13
C ALA A 316 5.18 2.05 -26.64
N VAL A 317 4.25 1.35 -27.30
CA VAL A 317 4.01 1.54 -28.75
C VAL A 317 3.41 2.92 -29.03
N ALA A 318 2.43 3.36 -28.22
CA ALA A 318 1.74 4.63 -28.42
C ALA A 318 2.64 5.86 -28.19
N SER A 319 3.64 5.78 -27.30
CA SER A 319 4.55 6.91 -27.05
C SER A 319 5.44 7.23 -28.25
N TYR A 320 5.90 6.19 -28.97
CA TYR A 320 6.73 6.30 -30.16
C TYR A 320 5.97 6.73 -31.43
N ALA A 321 4.62 6.71 -31.42
CA ALA A 321 3.81 7.27 -32.51
C ALA A 321 4.06 8.78 -32.69
N GLY A 322 4.44 9.49 -31.62
CA GLY A 322 4.78 10.92 -31.69
C GLY A 322 5.99 11.18 -32.60
N PRO A 323 7.19 10.69 -32.27
CA PRO A 323 8.38 10.83 -33.11
C PRO A 323 8.20 10.31 -34.54
N TYR A 324 7.44 9.24 -34.75
CA TYR A 324 7.15 8.70 -36.08
C TYR A 324 6.40 9.72 -36.96
N LEU A 325 5.28 10.27 -36.48
CA LEU A 325 4.43 11.19 -37.24
C LEU A 325 5.04 12.59 -37.46
N ILE A 326 6.14 12.95 -36.79
CA ILE A 326 6.74 14.29 -36.91
C ILE A 326 7.23 14.58 -38.34
N ASP A 327 7.82 13.61 -39.05
CA ASP A 327 8.26 13.83 -40.43
C ASP A 327 7.04 14.02 -41.35
N ASP A 328 6.00 13.19 -41.22
CA ASP A 328 4.74 13.30 -41.95
C ASP A 328 4.07 14.67 -41.76
N PHE A 329 4.03 15.19 -40.52
CA PHE A 329 3.52 16.54 -40.25
C PHE A 329 4.33 17.63 -40.95
N VAL A 330 5.66 17.56 -40.94
CA VAL A 330 6.52 18.55 -41.60
C VAL A 330 6.39 18.45 -43.13
N ASN A 331 6.32 17.24 -43.67
CA ASN A 331 6.13 17.00 -45.10
C ASN A 331 4.76 17.55 -45.57
N PHE A 332 3.67 17.26 -44.86
CA PHE A 332 2.33 17.81 -45.12
C PHE A 332 2.28 19.35 -45.04
N LEU A 333 2.94 19.95 -44.04
CA LEU A 333 3.02 21.41 -43.90
C LEU A 333 3.90 22.08 -44.98
N THR A 334 4.69 21.31 -45.71
CA THR A 334 5.65 21.82 -46.70
C THR A 334 5.16 21.62 -48.14
N ASP A 335 4.79 20.41 -48.55
CA ASP A 335 4.25 20.17 -49.90
C ASP A 335 2.96 20.95 -50.10
N LYS A 336 2.92 21.86 -51.08
CA LYS A 336 1.77 22.74 -51.35
C LYS A 336 0.79 22.20 -52.39
N SER A 337 1.19 21.25 -53.23
CA SER A 337 0.37 20.80 -54.37
C SER A 337 -0.63 19.71 -53.98
N ASN A 338 -0.25 18.79 -53.09
CA ASN A 338 -1.07 17.63 -52.70
C ASN A 338 -1.90 17.83 -51.41
N ARG A 339 -2.19 19.07 -50.99
CA ARG A 339 -2.85 19.35 -49.70
C ARG A 339 -4.35 19.03 -49.67
N SER A 340 -4.69 17.84 -49.21
CA SER A 340 -6.04 17.55 -48.69
C SER A 340 -6.15 17.99 -47.22
N LEU A 341 -7.11 18.88 -46.92
CA LEU A 341 -7.42 19.24 -45.52
C LEU A 341 -7.85 18.03 -44.68
N LYS A 342 -8.44 17.00 -45.30
CA LYS A 342 -8.87 15.78 -44.61
C LYS A 342 -7.67 15.03 -44.02
N ASP A 343 -6.55 15.05 -44.73
CA ASP A 343 -5.35 14.26 -44.40
C ASP A 343 -4.60 14.93 -43.24
N GLY A 344 -4.54 16.27 -43.23
CA GLY A 344 -4.05 17.04 -42.09
C GLY A 344 -4.87 16.84 -40.82
N TYR A 345 -6.22 16.82 -40.93
CA TYR A 345 -7.08 16.46 -39.79
C TYR A 345 -6.90 15.00 -39.35
N LEU A 346 -6.69 14.07 -40.28
CA LEU A 346 -6.45 12.66 -39.97
C LEU A 346 -5.12 12.47 -39.22
N LEU A 347 -4.04 13.13 -39.64
CA LEU A 347 -2.76 13.14 -38.93
C LEU A 347 -2.89 13.72 -37.52
N ALA A 348 -3.56 14.88 -37.39
CA ALA A 348 -3.79 15.52 -36.08
C ALA A 348 -4.62 14.65 -35.13
N LEU A 349 -5.69 14.02 -35.64
CA LEU A 349 -6.55 13.12 -34.87
C LEU A 349 -5.85 11.80 -34.53
N GLY A 350 -4.99 11.28 -35.42
CA GLY A 350 -4.13 10.13 -35.17
C GLY A 350 -3.12 10.39 -34.05
N PHE A 351 -2.44 11.54 -34.07
CA PHE A 351 -1.52 11.96 -33.01
C PHE A 351 -2.24 12.16 -31.67
N LEU A 352 -3.38 12.86 -31.66
CA LEU A 352 -4.20 13.05 -30.45
C LEU A 352 -4.69 11.71 -29.89
N GLY A 353 -5.20 10.82 -30.74
CA GLY A 353 -5.64 9.49 -30.37
C GLY A 353 -4.51 8.65 -29.77
N ALA A 354 -3.32 8.65 -30.40
CA ALA A 354 -2.14 7.99 -29.88
C ALA A 354 -1.74 8.53 -28.49
N LYS A 355 -1.72 9.86 -28.28
CA LYS A 355 -1.41 10.47 -26.99
C LYS A 355 -2.46 10.22 -25.90
N MET A 356 -3.74 10.11 -26.26
CA MET A 356 -4.79 9.68 -25.33
C MET A 356 -4.61 8.22 -24.91
N VAL A 357 -4.35 7.32 -25.86
CA VAL A 357 -4.09 5.89 -25.60
C VAL A 357 -2.82 5.71 -24.76
N GLU A 358 -1.73 6.41 -25.09
CA GLU A 358 -0.48 6.43 -24.31
C GLU A 358 -0.76 6.83 -22.86
N THR A 359 -1.42 7.97 -22.65
CA THR A 359 -1.66 8.51 -21.30
C THR A 359 -2.52 7.56 -20.47
N ILE A 360 -3.60 7.01 -21.03
CA ILE A 360 -4.46 6.06 -20.32
C ILE A 360 -3.68 4.79 -19.99
N ALA A 361 -3.03 4.18 -20.97
CA ALA A 361 -2.28 2.94 -20.78
C ALA A 361 -1.12 3.12 -19.77
N GLN A 362 -0.42 4.27 -19.82
CA GLN A 362 0.66 4.62 -18.88
C GLN A 362 0.16 4.69 -17.44
N ARG A 363 -0.95 5.40 -17.19
CA ARG A 363 -1.52 5.53 -15.83
C ARG A 363 -2.07 4.21 -15.32
N GLN A 364 -2.71 3.41 -16.18
CA GLN A 364 -3.23 2.10 -15.80
C GLN A 364 -2.13 1.10 -15.46
N TRP A 365 -1.04 1.00 -16.23
CA TRP A 365 0.04 0.06 -15.87
C TRP A 365 0.82 0.51 -14.62
N ILE A 366 1.01 1.81 -14.42
CA ILE A 366 1.59 2.37 -13.19
C ILE A 366 0.74 1.99 -11.97
N PHE A 367 -0.57 2.20 -12.03
CA PHE A 367 -1.47 1.84 -10.93
C PHE A 367 -1.47 0.32 -10.68
N GLY A 368 -1.57 -0.48 -11.75
CA GLY A 368 -1.53 -1.94 -11.66
C GLY A 368 -0.23 -2.48 -11.06
N ALA A 369 0.92 -1.90 -11.41
CA ALA A 369 2.22 -2.27 -10.82
C ALA A 369 2.28 -2.01 -9.31
N ARG A 370 1.79 -0.84 -8.84
CA ARG A 370 1.71 -0.54 -7.40
C ARG A 370 0.76 -1.46 -6.66
N GLN A 371 -0.43 -1.71 -7.21
CA GLN A 371 -1.40 -2.64 -6.63
C GLN A 371 -0.81 -4.06 -6.52
N LEU A 372 -0.04 -4.51 -7.52
CA LEU A 372 0.61 -5.81 -7.51
C LEU A 372 1.68 -5.93 -6.42
N GLY A 373 2.51 -4.91 -6.26
CA GLY A 373 3.49 -4.82 -5.18
C GLY A 373 2.83 -4.85 -3.80
N LEU A 374 1.78 -4.05 -3.58
CA LEU A 374 1.05 -4.00 -2.31
C LEU A 374 0.40 -5.34 -1.94
N ARG A 375 -0.15 -6.08 -2.92
CA ARG A 375 -0.68 -7.44 -2.71
C ARG A 375 0.37 -8.42 -2.21
N VAL A 376 1.55 -8.41 -2.83
CA VAL A 376 2.68 -9.27 -2.40
C VAL A 376 3.23 -8.82 -1.05
N ARG A 377 3.30 -7.51 -0.77
CA ARG A 377 3.65 -6.99 0.55
C ARG A 377 2.70 -7.50 1.62
N ALA A 378 1.39 -7.41 1.41
CA ALA A 378 0.39 -7.87 2.36
C ALA A 378 0.44 -9.39 2.58
N SER A 379 0.62 -10.19 1.52
CA SER A 379 0.73 -11.65 1.64
C SER A 379 2.02 -12.08 2.35
N LEU A 380 3.17 -11.51 1.98
CA LEU A 380 4.45 -11.84 2.62
C LEU A 380 4.51 -11.41 4.08
N ILE A 381 4.02 -10.21 4.45
CA ILE A 381 3.97 -9.79 5.87
C ILE A 381 3.10 -10.77 6.66
N SER A 382 1.95 -11.16 6.12
CA SER A 382 1.08 -12.14 6.79
C SER A 382 1.72 -13.52 6.92
N SER A 383 2.48 -13.99 5.92
CA SER A 383 3.22 -15.25 5.99
C SER A 383 4.36 -15.21 7.02
N ILE A 384 5.17 -14.14 7.05
CA ILE A 384 6.26 -13.98 8.03
C ILE A 384 5.68 -13.86 9.45
N TYR A 385 4.59 -13.10 9.63
CA TYR A 385 3.94 -12.97 10.94
C TYR A 385 3.37 -14.32 11.42
N LYS A 386 2.66 -15.05 10.56
CA LYS A 386 2.15 -16.40 10.87
C LYS A 386 3.29 -17.38 11.20
N LYS A 387 4.40 -17.34 10.45
CA LYS A 387 5.59 -18.16 10.73
C LYS A 387 6.19 -17.82 12.10
N GLY A 388 6.36 -16.53 12.40
CA GLY A 388 6.95 -16.06 13.66
C GLY A 388 6.18 -16.49 14.92
N LEU A 389 4.86 -16.74 14.80
CA LEU A 389 4.05 -17.28 15.90
C LEU A 389 4.24 -18.79 16.15
N VAL A 390 4.84 -19.53 15.20
CA VAL A 390 5.00 -20.99 15.26
C VAL A 390 6.44 -21.46 15.13
N LEU A 391 7.43 -20.55 15.16
CA LEU A 391 8.85 -20.90 15.15
C LEU A 391 9.23 -21.72 16.39
N SER A 392 10.06 -22.75 16.19
CA SER A 392 10.69 -23.48 17.28
C SER A 392 11.50 -22.55 18.18
N SER A 393 11.65 -22.88 19.46
CA SER A 393 12.42 -22.05 20.39
C SER A 393 13.91 -21.90 19.99
N GLN A 394 14.47 -22.89 19.28
CA GLN A 394 15.83 -22.84 18.71
C GLN A 394 15.91 -21.85 17.54
N SER A 395 15.01 -21.96 16.55
CA SER A 395 14.91 -21.00 15.43
C SER A 395 14.49 -19.58 15.87
N ARG A 396 13.80 -19.45 17.01
CA ARG A 396 13.46 -18.16 17.64
C ARG A 396 14.68 -17.50 18.32
N GLN A 397 15.71 -18.27 18.68
CA GLN A 397 16.98 -17.73 19.20
C GLN A 397 17.96 -17.38 18.08
N SER A 398 17.96 -18.10 16.96
CA SER A 398 18.79 -17.76 15.78
C SER A 398 18.34 -16.48 15.05
N HIS A 399 17.07 -16.10 15.18
CA HIS A 399 16.50 -14.88 14.60
C HIS A 399 16.04 -13.89 15.68
N THR A 400 16.77 -12.78 15.81
CA THR A 400 16.36 -11.72 16.74
C THR A 400 15.06 -11.05 16.31
N SER A 401 14.30 -10.50 17.27
CA SER A 401 13.08 -9.74 16.97
C SER A 401 13.33 -8.54 16.05
N GLY A 402 14.51 -7.91 16.14
CA GLY A 402 14.94 -6.86 15.22
C GLY A 402 15.13 -7.35 13.79
N GLU A 403 15.65 -8.55 13.58
CA GLU A 403 15.78 -9.16 12.24
C GLU A 403 14.43 -9.52 11.64
N ILE A 404 13.50 -10.05 12.44
CA ILE A 404 12.13 -10.34 11.99
C ILE A 404 11.41 -9.05 11.56
N ILE A 405 11.57 -7.96 12.32
CA ILE A 405 11.07 -6.63 11.94
C ILE A 405 11.75 -6.11 10.66
N ASN A 406 13.06 -6.34 10.48
CA ASN A 406 13.77 -5.99 9.25
C ASN A 406 13.28 -6.80 8.04
N TYR A 407 12.92 -8.09 8.20
CA TYR A 407 12.30 -8.87 7.13
C TYR A 407 10.96 -8.25 6.70
N MET A 408 10.11 -7.89 7.66
CA MET A 408 8.79 -7.29 7.39
C MET A 408 8.85 -5.88 6.78
N SER A 409 9.85 -5.09 7.16
CA SER A 409 9.95 -3.66 6.81
C SER A 409 10.88 -3.36 5.63
N VAL A 410 12.06 -3.99 5.58
CA VAL A 410 13.12 -3.69 4.59
C VAL A 410 13.14 -4.73 3.47
N ASP A 411 13.22 -6.02 3.80
CA ASP A 411 13.39 -7.06 2.77
C ASP A 411 12.11 -7.27 1.95
N ILE A 412 10.92 -7.23 2.57
CA ILE A 412 9.65 -7.19 1.81
C ILE A 412 9.53 -5.92 0.95
N GLN A 413 10.02 -4.76 1.42
CA GLN A 413 9.97 -3.54 0.61
C GLN A 413 10.84 -3.67 -0.64
N ARG A 414 12.06 -4.23 -0.54
CA ARG A 414 12.92 -4.51 -1.70
C ARG A 414 12.27 -5.47 -2.71
N ILE A 415 11.54 -6.48 -2.26
CA ILE A 415 10.76 -7.38 -3.14
C ILE A 415 9.59 -6.62 -3.79
N THR A 416 8.94 -5.73 -3.05
CA THR A 416 7.85 -4.87 -3.54
C THR A 416 8.35 -3.92 -4.63
N ASP A 417 9.52 -3.33 -4.43
CA ASP A 417 10.19 -2.47 -5.40
C ASP A 417 10.59 -3.26 -6.65
N LEU A 418 11.11 -4.48 -6.51
CA LEU A 418 11.41 -5.36 -7.65
C LEU A 418 10.16 -5.63 -8.52
N ILE A 419 8.99 -5.82 -7.92
CA ILE A 419 7.73 -6.02 -8.68
C ILE A 419 7.34 -4.77 -9.47
N TRP A 420 7.59 -3.58 -8.93
CA TRP A 420 7.38 -2.31 -9.63
C TRP A 420 8.35 -2.17 -10.84
N TYR A 421 9.62 -2.51 -10.66
CA TYR A 421 10.65 -2.45 -11.70
C TYR A 421 10.57 -3.57 -12.74
N LEU A 422 9.86 -4.68 -12.47
CA LEU A 422 9.80 -5.87 -13.33
C LEU A 422 9.33 -5.57 -14.77
N ASN A 423 8.41 -4.62 -14.94
CA ASN A 423 7.95 -4.20 -16.26
C ASN A 423 9.05 -3.54 -17.10
N ILE A 424 9.99 -2.82 -16.47
CA ILE A 424 11.04 -2.07 -17.16
C ILE A 424 12.05 -3.03 -17.81
N ILE A 425 12.31 -4.19 -17.19
CA ILE A 425 13.26 -5.22 -17.67
C ILE A 425 12.96 -5.63 -19.12
N TRP A 426 11.71 -5.98 -19.41
CA TRP A 426 11.29 -6.45 -20.74
C TRP A 426 10.78 -5.31 -21.64
N MET A 427 10.38 -4.17 -21.09
CA MET A 427 10.01 -2.98 -21.87
C MET A 427 11.24 -2.33 -22.52
N LEU A 428 12.39 -2.32 -21.86
CA LEU A 428 13.63 -1.72 -22.35
C LEU A 428 14.06 -2.22 -23.74
N PRO A 429 14.16 -3.54 -24.03
CA PRO A 429 14.48 -4.00 -25.37
C PRO A 429 13.39 -3.66 -26.41
N ILE A 430 12.11 -3.62 -26.03
CA ILE A 430 11.02 -3.21 -26.93
C ILE A 430 11.17 -1.72 -27.32
N GLN A 431 11.45 -0.85 -26.35
CA GLN A 431 11.65 0.58 -26.60
C GLN A 431 12.89 0.84 -27.46
N ILE A 432 13.99 0.12 -27.22
CA ILE A 432 15.19 0.22 -28.05
C ILE A 432 14.91 -0.25 -29.49
N SER A 433 14.21 -1.37 -29.68
CA SER A 433 13.83 -1.86 -31.01
C SER A 433 12.91 -0.88 -31.77
N LEU A 434 11.92 -0.29 -31.10
CA LEU A 434 11.04 0.72 -31.69
C LEU A 434 11.80 2.00 -32.07
N ALA A 435 12.71 2.46 -31.22
CA ALA A 435 13.53 3.63 -31.49
C ALA A 435 14.49 3.40 -32.67
N ILE A 436 15.16 2.23 -32.74
CA ILE A 436 16.02 1.87 -33.87
C ILE A 436 15.20 1.78 -35.16
N TYR A 437 13.99 1.22 -35.12
CA TYR A 437 13.09 1.15 -36.27
C TYR A 437 12.77 2.55 -36.82
N ILE A 438 12.34 3.48 -35.96
CA ILE A 438 12.02 4.87 -36.36
C ILE A 438 13.26 5.60 -36.86
N LEU A 439 14.42 5.45 -36.20
CA LEU A 439 15.67 6.04 -36.66
C LEU A 439 16.11 5.47 -38.01
N HIS A 440 15.88 4.18 -38.28
CA HIS A 440 16.20 3.57 -39.56
C HIS A 440 15.26 4.04 -40.68
N THR A 441 13.97 4.20 -40.40
CA THR A 441 13.01 4.79 -41.35
C THR A 441 13.39 6.22 -41.72
N ASN A 442 13.80 7.05 -40.74
CA ASN A 442 14.04 8.48 -40.95
C ASN A 442 15.47 8.83 -41.40
N LEU A 443 16.47 8.03 -41.03
CA LEU A 443 17.90 8.31 -41.27
C LEU A 443 18.64 7.20 -42.04
N GLY A 444 17.94 6.14 -42.46
CA GLY A 444 18.52 5.02 -43.20
C GLY A 444 19.64 4.34 -42.43
N VAL A 445 20.78 4.14 -43.10
CA VAL A 445 21.99 3.49 -42.52
C VAL A 445 22.59 4.32 -41.37
N GLY A 446 22.28 5.62 -41.27
CA GLY A 446 22.71 6.48 -40.16
C GLY A 446 22.21 6.02 -38.78
N SER A 447 21.14 5.21 -38.71
CA SER A 447 20.64 4.66 -37.45
C SER A 447 21.65 3.76 -36.72
N PHE A 448 22.58 3.10 -37.43
CA PHE A 448 23.64 2.31 -36.80
C PHE A 448 24.66 3.19 -36.06
N ALA A 449 24.94 4.40 -36.56
CA ALA A 449 25.78 5.37 -35.86
C ALA A 449 25.09 5.90 -34.59
N ALA A 450 23.77 6.12 -34.65
CA ALA A 450 22.96 6.45 -33.47
C ALA A 450 23.01 5.33 -32.40
N LEU A 451 22.87 4.07 -32.83
CA LEU A 451 22.96 2.91 -31.94
C LEU A 451 24.35 2.79 -31.31
N ALA A 452 25.43 2.95 -32.09
CA ALA A 452 26.79 2.92 -31.58
C ALA A 452 27.06 4.04 -30.56
N ALA A 453 26.62 5.27 -30.84
CA ALA A 453 26.72 6.39 -29.90
C ALA A 453 25.90 6.15 -28.61
N THR A 454 24.71 5.56 -28.75
CA THR A 454 23.82 5.20 -27.62
C THR A 454 24.48 4.15 -26.72
N LEU A 455 25.08 3.10 -27.30
CA LEU A 455 25.81 2.07 -26.57
C LEU A 455 27.08 2.63 -25.90
N ALA A 456 27.78 3.57 -26.55
CA ALA A 456 28.94 4.24 -25.97
C ALA A 456 28.57 5.06 -24.72
N VAL A 457 27.50 5.87 -24.78
CA VAL A 457 26.99 6.61 -23.60
C VAL A 457 26.58 5.65 -22.49
N MET A 458 25.88 4.56 -22.82
CA MET A 458 25.49 3.54 -21.85
C MET A 458 26.71 2.90 -21.16
N ALA A 459 27.75 2.55 -21.93
CA ALA A 459 29.00 1.99 -21.40
C ALA A 459 29.73 2.98 -20.47
N CYS A 460 29.78 4.27 -20.82
CA CYS A 460 30.36 5.32 -19.98
C CYS A 460 29.57 5.56 -18.67
N ASN A 461 28.26 5.33 -18.65
CA ASN A 461 27.43 5.52 -17.45
C ASN A 461 27.65 4.41 -16.39
N ILE A 462 27.95 3.17 -16.80
CA ILE A 462 28.16 2.04 -15.89
C ILE A 462 29.21 2.31 -14.78
N PRO A 463 30.46 2.75 -15.08
CA PRO A 463 31.45 3.02 -14.04
C PRO A 463 31.05 4.18 -13.13
N ILE A 464 30.40 5.23 -13.68
CA ILE A 464 29.88 6.37 -12.91
C ILE A 464 28.86 5.88 -11.87
N THR A 465 27.88 5.06 -12.28
CA THR A 465 26.89 4.54 -11.33
C THR A 465 27.48 3.57 -10.32
N ARG A 466 28.51 2.78 -10.68
CA ARG A 466 29.26 1.95 -9.72
C ARG A 466 29.96 2.78 -8.64
N ILE A 467 30.56 3.92 -9.00
CA ILE A 467 31.18 4.84 -8.04
C ILE A 467 30.10 5.52 -7.18
N GLN A 468 29.00 5.97 -7.80
CA GLN A 468 27.86 6.57 -7.08
C GLN A 468 27.27 5.60 -6.04
N LYS A 469 27.12 4.31 -6.39
CA LYS A 469 26.69 3.27 -5.45
C LYS A 469 27.68 3.08 -4.30
N ARG A 470 28.99 3.08 -4.55
CA ARG A 470 30.02 3.02 -3.49
C ARG A 470 29.94 4.23 -2.54
N TYR A 471 29.73 5.43 -3.07
CA TYR A 471 29.54 6.62 -2.23
C TYR A 471 28.24 6.54 -1.41
N GLN A 472 27.14 6.06 -1.99
CA GLN A 472 25.90 5.83 -1.23
C GLN A 472 26.11 4.82 -0.08
N THR A 473 26.84 3.73 -0.30
CA THR A 473 27.22 2.81 0.79
C THR A 473 28.01 3.52 1.89
N LYS A 474 29.01 4.36 1.55
CA LYS A 474 29.79 5.12 2.55
C LYS A 474 28.97 6.20 3.27
N ILE A 475 27.98 6.81 2.62
CA ILE A 475 27.03 7.72 3.28
C ILE A 475 26.17 6.94 4.28
N MET A 476 25.67 5.75 3.92
CA MET A 476 24.91 4.91 4.86
C MET A 476 25.76 4.47 6.06
N GLU A 477 26.98 3.98 5.85
CA GLU A 477 27.90 3.62 6.95
C GLU A 477 28.13 4.79 7.93
N ALA A 478 28.36 6.00 7.42
CA ALA A 478 28.54 7.20 8.24
C ALA A 478 27.26 7.63 8.95
N LYS A 479 26.12 7.57 8.26
CA LYS A 479 24.79 7.86 8.81
C LYS A 479 24.41 6.88 9.92
N ASP A 480 24.65 5.59 9.74
CA ASP A 480 24.33 4.54 10.71
C ASP A 480 25.19 4.66 11.96
N SER A 481 26.49 4.96 11.82
CA SER A 481 27.39 5.28 12.94
C SER A 481 26.92 6.49 13.75
N ARG A 482 26.51 7.57 13.07
CA ARG A 482 25.89 8.75 13.70
C ARG A 482 24.58 8.37 14.40
N MET A 483 23.68 7.68 13.71
CA MET A 483 22.35 7.33 14.22
C MET A 483 22.41 6.41 15.44
N LYS A 484 23.33 5.43 15.42
CA LYS A 484 23.63 4.58 16.59
C LYS A 484 24.08 5.43 17.78
N SER A 485 25.05 6.33 17.57
CA SER A 485 25.52 7.22 18.64
C SER A 485 24.40 8.16 19.14
N THR A 486 23.53 8.67 18.25
CA THR A 486 22.36 9.48 18.63
C THR A 486 21.37 8.68 19.49
N SER A 487 21.07 7.44 19.11
CA SER A 487 20.19 6.54 19.88
C SER A 487 20.76 6.21 21.27
N GLU A 488 22.07 5.93 21.36
CA GLU A 488 22.76 5.71 22.63
C GLU A 488 22.69 6.93 23.55
N ILE A 489 22.86 8.14 23.02
CA ILE A 489 22.76 9.41 23.75
C ILE A 489 21.32 9.64 24.24
N LEU A 490 20.32 9.49 23.37
CA LEU A 490 18.91 9.72 23.75
C LEU A 490 18.44 8.72 24.81
N ARG A 491 18.78 7.44 24.69
CA ARG A 491 18.43 6.42 25.69
C ARG A 491 19.04 6.70 27.07
N ASN A 492 20.23 7.30 27.10
CA ASN A 492 20.98 7.57 28.33
C ASN A 492 20.93 9.06 28.74
N MET A 493 19.99 9.85 28.20
CA MET A 493 19.94 11.32 28.34
C MET A 493 19.93 11.78 29.80
N LYS A 494 19.18 11.07 30.68
CA LYS A 494 19.12 11.36 32.12
C LYS A 494 20.52 11.31 32.76
N THR A 495 21.28 10.24 32.51
CA THR A 495 22.65 10.09 33.03
C THR A 495 23.59 11.14 32.48
N ILE A 496 23.51 11.42 31.17
CA ILE A 496 24.35 12.43 30.49
C ILE A 496 24.12 13.84 31.07
N LYS A 497 22.87 14.21 31.35
CA LYS A 497 22.53 15.50 31.99
C LYS A 497 22.95 15.56 33.45
N LEU A 498 22.74 14.50 34.23
CA LEU A 498 23.20 14.42 35.63
C LEU A 498 24.72 14.57 35.77
N GLN A 499 25.48 14.12 34.76
CA GLN A 499 26.95 14.20 34.74
C GLN A 499 27.51 15.41 33.95
N ALA A 500 26.63 16.29 33.41
CA ALA A 500 27.01 17.42 32.56
C ALA A 500 27.93 17.05 31.35
N TRP A 501 27.73 15.86 30.77
CA TRP A 501 28.51 15.36 29.61
C TRP A 501 27.93 15.77 28.25
N ASP A 502 26.83 16.52 28.24
CA ASP A 502 26.07 16.93 27.05
C ASP A 502 26.95 17.61 25.98
N ASN A 503 27.83 18.53 26.37
CA ASN A 503 28.75 19.21 25.46
C ASN A 503 29.75 18.25 24.79
N GLN A 504 30.27 17.26 25.51
CA GLN A 504 31.21 16.28 24.96
C GLN A 504 30.52 15.37 23.93
N PHE A 505 29.30 14.92 24.22
CA PHE A 505 28.49 14.13 23.29
C PHE A 505 28.01 14.95 22.07
N LEU A 506 27.73 16.25 22.25
CA LEU A 506 27.43 17.18 21.16
C LEU A 506 28.61 17.28 20.19
N HIS A 507 29.84 17.49 20.68
CA HIS A 507 31.04 17.52 19.84
C HIS A 507 31.29 16.19 19.11
N ARG A 508 31.03 15.05 19.76
CA ARG A 508 31.10 13.71 19.14
C ARG A 508 30.07 13.53 18.02
N LEU A 509 28.84 14.01 18.18
CA LEU A 509 27.83 13.97 17.12
C LEU A 509 28.16 14.92 15.96
N ALA A 510 28.71 16.10 16.25
CA ALA A 510 29.14 17.06 15.24
C ALA A 510 30.29 16.52 14.36
N SER A 511 31.26 15.80 14.94
CA SER A 511 32.35 15.19 14.17
C SER A 511 31.86 14.05 13.27
N LEU A 512 30.95 13.20 13.75
CA LEU A 512 30.28 12.16 12.94
C LEU A 512 29.47 12.78 11.79
N ARG A 513 28.76 13.89 12.05
CA ARG A 513 28.02 14.64 11.01
C ARG A 513 28.93 15.24 9.94
N LYS A 514 30.15 15.66 10.30
CA LYS A 514 31.15 16.15 9.34
C LYS A 514 31.57 15.04 8.38
N ILE A 515 31.88 13.85 8.90
CA ILE A 515 32.23 12.66 8.09
C ILE A 515 31.09 12.30 7.12
N GLU A 516 29.84 12.28 7.60
CA GLU A 516 28.65 12.07 6.77
C GLU A 516 28.55 13.13 5.65
N SER A 517 28.75 14.40 5.99
CA SER A 517 28.71 15.53 5.05
C SER A 517 29.77 15.43 3.94
N ASP A 518 31.00 15.03 4.29
CA ASP A 518 32.10 14.90 3.33
C ASP A 518 31.83 13.81 2.28
N TRP A 519 31.14 12.72 2.67
CA TRP A 519 30.68 11.69 1.72
C TRP A 519 29.49 12.15 0.88
N ILE A 520 28.54 12.87 1.48
CA ILE A 520 27.41 13.49 0.75
C ILE A 520 27.95 14.45 -0.32
N TRP A 521 28.94 15.30 0.00
CA TRP A 521 29.57 16.22 -0.95
C TRP A 521 30.18 15.48 -2.15
N LYS A 522 30.95 14.42 -1.91
CA LYS A 522 31.52 13.58 -2.97
C LYS A 522 30.44 12.97 -3.88
N SER A 523 29.34 12.48 -3.30
CA SER A 523 28.21 11.93 -4.07
C SER A 523 27.41 12.99 -4.83
N MET A 524 27.19 14.17 -4.26
CA MET A 524 26.49 15.27 -4.93
C MET A 524 27.31 15.86 -6.09
N LYS A 525 28.65 15.96 -5.94
CA LYS A 525 29.55 16.32 -7.03
C LYS A 525 29.47 15.31 -8.18
N LEU A 526 29.48 14.00 -7.87
CA LEU A 526 29.33 12.96 -8.89
C LEU A 526 27.94 12.98 -9.54
N SER A 527 26.88 13.16 -8.75
CA SER A 527 25.50 13.30 -9.25
C SER A 527 25.33 14.52 -10.18
N SER A 528 26.04 15.63 -9.90
CA SER A 528 26.07 16.79 -10.79
C SER A 528 26.74 16.48 -12.14
N LEU A 529 27.80 15.66 -12.13
CA LEU A 529 28.43 15.16 -13.36
C LEU A 529 27.50 14.17 -14.12
N THR A 530 26.80 13.28 -13.41
CA THR A 530 25.79 12.40 -14.02
C THR A 530 24.66 13.22 -14.68
N ALA A 531 24.20 14.28 -14.03
CA ALA A 531 23.18 15.18 -14.59
C ALA A 531 23.67 15.92 -15.85
N PHE A 532 24.93 16.36 -15.87
CA PHE A 532 25.57 16.94 -17.06
C PHE A 532 25.60 15.93 -18.24
N ILE A 533 26.03 14.69 -17.97
CA ILE A 533 26.10 13.62 -18.98
C ILE A 533 24.71 13.21 -19.45
N PHE A 534 23.72 13.17 -18.56
CA PHE A 534 22.32 12.91 -18.88
C PHE A 534 21.79 13.94 -19.89
N TRP A 535 21.79 15.24 -19.55
CA TRP A 535 21.27 16.29 -20.42
C TRP A 535 22.14 16.53 -21.68
N GLY A 536 23.43 16.17 -21.65
CA GLY A 536 24.31 16.20 -22.82
C GLY A 536 24.21 14.98 -23.75
N SER A 537 23.63 13.86 -23.31
CA SER A 537 23.58 12.60 -24.06
C SER A 537 22.85 12.71 -25.40
N PRO A 538 21.61 13.24 -25.50
CA PRO A 538 20.91 13.37 -26.79
C PRO A 538 21.68 14.22 -27.80
N THR A 539 22.34 15.28 -27.31
CA THR A 539 23.24 16.11 -28.12
C THR A 539 24.38 15.30 -28.69
N PHE A 540 25.12 14.56 -27.86
CA PHE A 540 26.24 13.72 -28.31
C PHE A 540 25.78 12.68 -29.35
N ILE A 541 24.68 11.97 -29.09
CA ILE A 541 24.11 10.98 -30.01
C ILE A 541 23.73 11.65 -31.34
N SER A 542 23.08 12.81 -31.31
CA SER A 542 22.70 13.54 -32.52
C SER A 542 23.89 14.01 -33.34
N ILE A 543 24.98 14.47 -32.71
CA ILE A 543 26.21 14.89 -33.39
C ILE A 543 26.83 13.73 -34.16
N VAL A 544 27.05 12.60 -33.51
CA VAL A 544 27.61 11.40 -34.15
C VAL A 544 26.72 10.92 -35.29
N THR A 545 25.40 10.93 -35.07
CA THR A 545 24.42 10.50 -36.08
C THR A 545 24.38 11.41 -37.30
N PHE A 546 24.28 12.73 -37.12
CA PHE A 546 24.19 13.68 -38.23
C PHE A 546 25.51 13.79 -39.01
N ILE A 547 26.67 13.67 -38.35
CA ILE A 547 27.97 13.57 -39.04
C ILE A 547 28.02 12.30 -39.91
N ALA A 548 27.61 11.14 -39.37
CA ALA A 548 27.54 9.90 -40.15
C ALA A 548 26.57 10.02 -41.34
N CYS A 549 25.39 10.63 -41.14
CA CYS A 549 24.42 10.87 -42.22
C CYS A 549 25.02 11.74 -43.34
N MET A 550 25.76 12.81 -43.01
CA MET A 550 26.46 13.62 -44.02
C MET A 550 27.52 12.82 -44.78
N MET A 551 28.32 12.00 -44.10
CA MET A 551 29.34 11.17 -44.74
C MET A 551 28.75 10.08 -45.65
N LEU A 552 27.54 9.60 -45.32
CA LEU A 552 26.79 8.61 -46.10
C LEU A 552 25.88 9.23 -47.17
N GLY A 553 25.89 10.56 -47.35
CA GLY A 553 25.07 11.25 -48.36
C GLY A 553 23.56 11.30 -48.05
N VAL A 554 23.15 11.01 -46.81
CA VAL A 554 21.73 11.01 -46.41
C VAL A 554 21.26 12.46 -46.21
N GLN A 555 20.23 12.87 -46.98
CA GLN A 555 19.63 14.20 -46.86
C GLN A 555 18.89 14.39 -45.52
N LEU A 556 19.31 15.41 -44.76
CA LEU A 556 18.74 15.80 -43.47
C LEU A 556 17.66 16.89 -43.64
N THR A 557 16.41 16.48 -43.83
CA THR A 557 15.25 17.40 -43.82
C THR A 557 14.87 17.78 -42.39
N ALA A 558 14.17 18.91 -42.23
CA ALA A 558 13.74 19.41 -40.92
C ALA A 558 12.88 18.41 -40.12
N GLY A 559 11.98 17.66 -40.79
CA GLY A 559 11.14 16.65 -40.15
C GLY A 559 11.96 15.47 -39.60
N ARG A 560 12.83 14.87 -40.43
CA ARG A 560 13.76 13.78 -40.04
C ARG A 560 14.65 14.16 -38.86
N VAL A 561 15.17 15.39 -38.85
CA VAL A 561 15.99 15.92 -37.75
C VAL A 561 15.17 16.03 -36.45
N LEU A 562 13.96 16.59 -36.50
CA LEU A 562 13.09 16.72 -35.34
C LEU A 562 12.61 15.37 -34.80
N ALA A 563 12.25 14.43 -35.68
CA ALA A 563 11.86 13.07 -35.33
C ALA A 563 13.02 12.30 -34.68
N ALA A 564 14.25 12.45 -35.19
CA ALA A 564 15.45 11.86 -34.59
C ALA A 564 15.75 12.44 -33.20
N LEU A 565 15.71 13.77 -33.05
CA LEU A 565 15.93 14.45 -31.75
C LEU A 565 14.88 14.04 -30.70
N ALA A 566 13.62 13.89 -31.10
CA ALA A 566 12.57 13.37 -30.22
C ALA A 566 12.84 11.91 -29.79
N THR A 567 13.27 11.07 -30.73
CA THR A 567 13.61 9.66 -30.48
C THR A 567 14.81 9.51 -29.54
N PHE A 568 15.86 10.33 -29.69
CA PHE A 568 17.02 10.32 -28.77
C PHE A 568 16.65 10.70 -27.34
N ARG A 569 15.74 11.66 -27.14
CA ARG A 569 15.23 12.01 -25.81
C ARG A 569 14.41 10.89 -25.18
N MET A 570 13.63 10.15 -25.97
CA MET A 570 12.89 8.99 -25.45
C MET A 570 13.79 7.81 -25.07
N LEU A 571 14.90 7.61 -25.78
CA LEU A 571 15.92 6.61 -25.43
C LEU A 571 16.71 6.97 -24.15
N GLN A 572 16.72 8.24 -23.75
CA GLN A 572 17.51 8.74 -22.63
C GLN A 572 17.12 8.09 -21.29
N ASP A 573 15.83 8.00 -20.96
CA ASP A 573 15.38 7.48 -19.66
C ASP A 573 15.72 5.98 -19.46
N PRO A 574 15.53 5.07 -20.45
CA PRO A 574 15.99 3.68 -20.35
C PRO A 574 17.50 3.51 -20.17
N ILE A 575 18.32 4.33 -20.82
CA ILE A 575 19.80 4.23 -20.75
C ILE A 575 20.31 4.49 -19.32
N PHE A 576 19.76 5.50 -18.65
CA PHE A 576 20.27 5.94 -17.35
C PHE A 576 19.62 5.22 -16.16
N SER A 577 18.45 4.59 -16.33
CA SER A 577 17.77 3.81 -15.28
C SER A 577 18.21 2.34 -15.18
N LEU A 578 18.89 1.80 -16.21
CA LEU A 578 19.35 0.41 -16.24
C LEU A 578 20.25 0.01 -15.05
N PRO A 579 21.21 0.83 -14.57
CA PRO A 579 22.04 0.47 -13.41
C PRO A 579 21.25 0.35 -12.10
N ASP A 580 20.24 1.20 -11.91
CA ASP A 580 19.35 1.15 -10.74
C ASP A 580 18.46 -0.09 -10.79
N LEU A 581 17.96 -0.44 -11.98
CA LEU A 581 17.23 -1.69 -12.22
C LEU A 581 18.05 -2.93 -11.85
N LEU A 582 19.32 -3.00 -12.29
CA LEU A 582 20.23 -4.09 -11.90
C LEU A 582 20.47 -4.13 -10.37
N ASN A 583 20.55 -2.97 -9.71
CA ASN A 583 20.68 -2.91 -8.27
C ASN A 583 19.42 -3.42 -7.55
N VAL A 584 18.22 -3.03 -7.99
CA VAL A 584 16.95 -3.51 -7.41
C VAL A 584 16.78 -5.02 -7.60
N ILE A 585 17.15 -5.57 -8.77
CA ILE A 585 17.15 -7.03 -9.02
C ILE A 585 18.08 -7.75 -8.04
N ALA A 586 19.30 -7.26 -7.87
CA ALA A 586 20.27 -7.88 -6.96
C ALA A 586 19.81 -7.81 -5.48
N GLN A 587 19.27 -6.67 -5.04
CA GLN A 587 18.77 -6.51 -3.67
C GLN A 587 17.51 -7.35 -3.43
N GLY A 588 16.53 -7.30 -4.33
CA GLY A 588 15.29 -8.05 -4.24
C GLY A 588 15.52 -9.57 -4.23
N LYS A 589 16.52 -10.07 -4.97
CA LYS A 589 16.96 -11.47 -4.88
C LYS A 589 17.47 -11.82 -3.47
N VAL A 590 18.45 -11.07 -2.94
CA VAL A 590 19.02 -11.34 -1.60
C VAL A 590 17.95 -11.29 -0.51
N SER A 591 17.01 -10.35 -0.61
CA SER A 591 15.85 -10.25 0.29
C SER A 591 14.90 -11.44 0.17
N ALA A 592 14.62 -11.91 -1.05
CA ALA A 592 13.78 -13.08 -1.29
C ALA A 592 14.44 -14.38 -0.82
N ASP A 593 15.75 -14.53 -0.99
CA ASP A 593 16.52 -15.68 -0.49
C ASP A 593 16.50 -15.75 1.05
N ARG A 594 16.63 -14.61 1.75
CA ARG A 594 16.52 -14.53 3.24
C ARG A 594 15.12 -14.87 3.76
N ILE A 595 14.08 -14.37 3.09
CA ILE A 595 12.70 -14.70 3.45
C ILE A 595 12.41 -16.18 3.14
N ALA A 596 13.06 -16.74 2.11
CA ALA A 596 12.96 -18.16 1.80
C ALA A 596 13.63 -19.06 2.84
N SER A 597 14.79 -18.70 3.39
CA SER A 597 15.37 -19.44 4.52
C SER A 597 14.50 -19.30 5.78
N TYR A 598 14.10 -18.08 6.15
CA TYR A 598 13.28 -17.85 7.35
C TYR A 598 11.93 -18.61 7.34
N LEU A 599 11.24 -18.68 6.20
CA LEU A 599 9.99 -19.46 6.11
C LEU A 599 10.21 -20.98 6.13
N GLN A 600 11.45 -21.45 5.93
CA GLN A 600 11.83 -22.87 5.98
C GLN A 600 12.40 -23.32 7.34
N GLU A 601 12.62 -22.38 8.29
CA GLU A 601 13.01 -22.69 9.68
C GLU A 601 12.07 -23.66 10.38
N ASP A 602 12.57 -24.38 11.38
CA ASP A 602 11.77 -25.38 12.10
C ASP A 602 10.67 -24.74 12.96
N GLU A 603 9.52 -25.41 12.98
CA GLU A 603 8.31 -24.99 13.71
C GLU A 603 8.17 -25.76 15.03
N ILE A 604 7.33 -25.24 15.94
CA ILE A 604 6.96 -25.93 17.18
C ILE A 604 6.28 -27.27 16.84
N GLN A 605 6.64 -28.32 17.57
CA GLN A 605 6.09 -29.66 17.42
C GLN A 605 4.58 -29.67 17.76
N GLN A 606 3.74 -29.96 16.77
CA GLN A 606 2.27 -29.92 16.93
C GLN A 606 1.74 -31.04 17.85
N ASP A 607 2.47 -32.16 17.92
CA ASP A 607 2.23 -33.34 18.77
C ASP A 607 2.97 -33.29 20.12
N ALA A 608 3.49 -32.12 20.52
CA ALA A 608 4.13 -31.95 21.83
C ALA A 608 3.16 -32.27 22.98
N ILE A 609 1.90 -31.81 22.87
CA ILE A 609 0.86 -31.93 23.89
C ILE A 609 -0.40 -32.58 23.30
N GLU A 610 -0.95 -33.56 24.01
CA GLU A 610 -2.27 -34.11 23.79
C GLU A 610 -3.31 -33.39 24.67
N TYR A 611 -4.38 -32.87 24.07
CA TYR A 611 -5.46 -32.21 24.81
C TYR A 611 -6.60 -33.20 25.09
N VAL A 612 -6.82 -33.52 26.36
CA VAL A 612 -7.83 -34.48 26.81
C VAL A 612 -9.08 -33.75 27.32
N PRO A 613 -10.31 -34.10 26.86
CA PRO A 613 -11.54 -33.46 27.34
C PRO A 613 -11.72 -33.56 28.86
N LYS A 614 -12.14 -32.44 29.48
CA LYS A 614 -12.34 -32.33 30.94
C LYS A 614 -13.30 -33.36 31.55
N THR A 615 -14.21 -33.91 30.75
CA THR A 615 -15.17 -34.95 31.14
C THR A 615 -14.55 -36.35 31.25
N GLN A 616 -13.36 -36.57 30.69
CA GLN A 616 -12.69 -37.87 30.61
C GLN A 616 -11.42 -37.95 31.47
N ALA A 617 -10.75 -36.83 31.75
CA ALA A 617 -9.56 -36.79 32.59
C ALA A 617 -9.88 -36.59 34.09
N SER A 618 -9.19 -37.33 34.96
CA SER A 618 -9.16 -37.10 36.42
C SER A 618 -8.05 -36.15 36.87
N PHE A 619 -7.18 -35.76 35.94
CA PHE A 619 -6.06 -34.83 36.09
C PHE A 619 -6.28 -33.57 35.24
N ASP A 620 -5.51 -32.53 35.51
CA ASP A 620 -5.39 -31.35 34.65
C ASP A 620 -4.05 -31.33 33.88
N VAL A 621 -2.98 -31.92 34.44
CA VAL A 621 -1.69 -32.15 33.76
C VAL A 621 -1.17 -33.55 34.09
N GLU A 622 -0.79 -34.33 33.07
CA GLU A 622 -0.09 -35.61 33.20
C GLU A 622 1.15 -35.61 32.27
N ILE A 623 2.30 -36.02 32.80
CA ILE A 623 3.56 -36.22 32.07
C ILE A 623 4.08 -37.62 32.41
N SER A 624 4.31 -38.44 31.37
CA SER A 624 4.81 -39.82 31.50
C SER A 624 6.11 -40.02 30.73
N ASP A 625 7.19 -40.43 31.40
CA ASP A 625 8.59 -40.52 30.90
C ASP A 625 9.00 -39.32 30.00
N GLY A 626 8.63 -38.12 30.44
CA GLY A 626 8.83 -36.90 29.65
C GLY A 626 10.32 -36.54 29.55
N LYS A 627 10.85 -36.49 28.33
CA LYS A 627 12.21 -35.99 28.04
C LYS A 627 12.14 -34.80 27.10
N PHE A 628 12.78 -33.70 27.48
CA PHE A 628 12.69 -32.43 26.77
C PHE A 628 14.06 -31.79 26.60
N SER A 629 14.25 -31.07 25.49
CA SER A 629 15.45 -30.26 25.30
C SER A 629 15.16 -28.97 24.53
N TRP A 630 15.88 -27.90 24.90
CA TRP A 630 15.93 -26.67 24.14
C TRP A 630 16.79 -26.80 22.88
N ASP A 631 17.81 -27.67 22.91
CA ASP A 631 18.68 -27.97 21.79
C ASP A 631 18.60 -29.45 21.44
N SER A 632 18.27 -29.71 20.16
CA SER A 632 18.11 -31.05 19.60
C SER A 632 19.44 -31.78 19.42
N GLU A 633 20.57 -31.06 19.33
CA GLU A 633 21.91 -31.62 19.11
C GLU A 633 22.67 -31.89 20.41
N SER A 634 22.19 -31.35 21.54
CA SER A 634 22.81 -31.55 22.85
C SER A 634 22.77 -33.02 23.30
N SER A 635 23.91 -33.52 23.81
CA SER A 635 24.06 -34.91 24.25
C SER A 635 23.40 -35.24 25.59
N ARG A 636 22.85 -34.23 26.28
CA ARG A 636 22.10 -34.36 27.53
C ARG A 636 20.80 -33.56 27.42
N PRO A 637 19.62 -34.18 27.60
CA PRO A 637 18.37 -33.44 27.58
C PRO A 637 18.31 -32.43 28.74
N THR A 638 17.58 -31.33 28.54
CA THR A 638 17.36 -30.32 29.58
C THR A 638 16.51 -30.86 30.73
N LEU A 639 15.55 -31.73 30.41
CA LEU A 639 14.71 -32.44 31.37
C LEU A 639 14.68 -33.92 31.02
N ASP A 640 14.84 -34.78 32.01
CA ASP A 640 14.99 -36.23 31.83
C ASP A 640 14.13 -37.02 32.81
N ASN A 641 13.43 -38.05 32.31
CA ASN A 641 12.56 -38.93 33.10
C ASN A 641 11.58 -38.15 34.00
N ILE A 642 10.89 -37.15 33.44
CA ILE A 642 9.87 -36.39 34.17
C ILE A 642 8.59 -37.22 34.27
N GLN A 643 8.21 -37.56 35.50
CA GLN A 643 6.93 -38.18 35.84
C GLN A 643 6.13 -37.21 36.72
N LEU A 644 4.95 -36.78 36.27
CA LEU A 644 4.14 -35.80 36.99
C LEU A 644 2.64 -36.04 36.73
N VAL A 645 1.83 -36.06 37.79
CA VAL A 645 0.36 -36.08 37.69
C VAL A 645 -0.21 -35.02 38.62
N VAL A 646 -0.86 -34.00 38.06
CA VAL A 646 -1.49 -32.90 38.78
C VAL A 646 -3.01 -33.08 38.74
N LYS A 647 -3.62 -33.27 39.91
CA LYS A 647 -5.07 -33.43 40.05
C LYS A 647 -5.76 -32.06 39.95
N LYS A 648 -7.07 -32.09 39.68
CA LYS A 648 -7.87 -30.87 39.54
C LYS A 648 -7.95 -30.10 40.85
N GLY A 649 -7.76 -28.79 40.80
CA GLY A 649 -7.83 -27.87 41.94
C GLY A 649 -6.56 -27.78 42.80
N THR A 650 -5.54 -28.63 42.59
CA THR A 650 -4.37 -28.67 43.48
C THR A 650 -3.39 -27.52 43.26
N LYS A 651 -2.74 -27.09 44.35
CA LYS A 651 -1.61 -26.16 44.37
C LYS A 651 -0.30 -26.95 44.36
N VAL A 652 0.49 -26.79 43.31
CA VAL A 652 1.80 -27.44 43.16
C VAL A 652 2.90 -26.38 43.22
N ALA A 653 3.78 -26.47 44.20
CA ALA A 653 4.97 -25.64 44.28
C ALA A 653 6.16 -26.34 43.65
N ILE A 654 7.00 -25.60 42.90
CA ILE A 654 8.25 -26.09 42.32
C ILE A 654 9.42 -25.31 42.91
N CYS A 655 10.31 -26.01 43.60
CA CYS A 655 11.51 -25.42 44.23
C CYS A 655 12.79 -26.15 43.80
N GLY A 656 13.95 -25.56 44.09
CA GLY A 656 15.25 -26.12 43.73
C GLY A 656 16.27 -25.05 43.30
N THR A 657 17.52 -25.47 43.13
CA THR A 657 18.64 -24.58 42.81
C THR A 657 18.44 -23.78 41.52
N VAL A 658 19.16 -22.66 41.37
CA VAL A 658 19.17 -21.89 40.12
C VAL A 658 19.72 -22.80 39.00
N GLY A 659 19.05 -22.80 37.84
CA GLY A 659 19.41 -23.67 36.71
C GLY A 659 18.90 -25.12 36.77
N SER A 660 18.17 -25.54 37.82
CA SER A 660 17.74 -26.95 37.97
C SER A 660 16.64 -27.44 37.01
N GLY A 661 16.14 -26.59 36.11
CA GLY A 661 15.12 -26.93 35.10
C GLY A 661 13.70 -26.39 35.35
N LYS A 662 13.46 -25.67 36.44
CA LYS A 662 12.11 -25.19 36.88
C LYS A 662 11.26 -24.52 35.77
N SER A 663 11.74 -23.44 35.18
CA SER A 663 11.07 -22.74 34.07
C SER A 663 10.99 -23.58 32.78
N SER A 664 11.92 -24.53 32.59
CA SER A 664 11.87 -25.48 31.47
C SER A 664 10.72 -26.48 31.65
N LEU A 665 10.40 -26.89 32.88
CA LEU A 665 9.26 -27.78 33.17
C LEU A 665 7.94 -27.09 32.87
N LEU A 666 7.77 -25.81 33.27
CA LEU A 666 6.62 -25.00 32.86
C LEU A 666 6.54 -24.86 31.33
N SER A 667 7.68 -24.67 30.66
CA SER A 667 7.76 -24.61 29.19
C SER A 667 7.38 -25.93 28.51
N GLY A 668 7.63 -27.08 29.16
CA GLY A 668 7.13 -28.40 28.76
C GLY A 668 5.61 -28.51 28.80
N ILE A 669 4.99 -28.01 29.88
CA ILE A 669 3.54 -27.96 30.04
C ILE A 669 2.91 -26.92 29.08
N LEU A 670 3.64 -25.87 28.70
CA LEU A 670 3.20 -24.93 27.66
C LEU A 670 3.25 -25.54 26.25
N GLY A 671 4.30 -26.31 25.96
CA GLY A 671 4.60 -26.90 24.65
C GLY A 671 5.64 -26.12 23.85
N GLU A 672 6.42 -25.23 24.50
CA GLU A 672 7.42 -24.38 23.84
C GLU A 672 8.82 -25.02 23.72
N ILE A 673 9.08 -26.09 24.49
CA ILE A 673 10.31 -26.90 24.45
C ILE A 673 10.06 -28.20 23.67
N ARG A 674 11.06 -28.70 22.95
CA ARG A 674 10.92 -29.90 22.11
C ARG A 674 10.81 -31.16 22.98
N LYS A 675 9.81 -32.00 22.69
CA LYS A 675 9.62 -33.31 23.33
C LYS A 675 10.41 -34.37 22.56
N LEU A 676 11.33 -35.04 23.24
CA LEU A 676 12.18 -36.09 22.66
C LEU A 676 11.54 -37.48 22.84
N SER A 677 10.95 -37.73 24.00
CA SER A 677 10.17 -38.94 24.32
C SER A 677 9.14 -38.65 25.41
N GLY A 678 8.24 -39.61 25.63
CA GLY A 678 7.18 -39.52 26.62
C GLY A 678 5.93 -38.79 26.12
N ASP A 679 4.92 -38.76 26.99
CA ASP A 679 3.62 -38.16 26.72
C ASP A 679 3.34 -36.99 27.66
N VAL A 680 2.66 -35.97 27.14
CA VAL A 680 2.19 -34.80 27.89
C VAL A 680 0.71 -34.60 27.58
N LYS A 681 -0.14 -34.80 28.57
CA LYS A 681 -1.59 -34.69 28.48
C LYS A 681 -2.10 -33.54 29.34
N ILE A 682 -2.97 -32.71 28.77
CA ILE A 682 -3.50 -31.52 29.46
C ILE A 682 -5.01 -31.47 29.31
N SER A 683 -5.71 -31.13 30.40
CA SER A 683 -7.16 -30.98 30.42
C SER A 683 -7.57 -29.58 30.88
N GLY A 684 -8.02 -28.75 29.94
CA GLY A 684 -8.47 -27.38 30.20
C GLY A 684 -7.58 -26.29 29.58
N THR A 685 -7.92 -25.05 29.92
CA THR A 685 -7.27 -23.82 29.48
C THR A 685 -6.10 -23.43 30.38
N LYS A 686 -5.07 -22.80 29.82
CA LYS A 686 -3.83 -22.42 30.52
C LYS A 686 -3.70 -20.89 30.60
N ALA A 687 -3.37 -20.36 31.77
CA ALA A 687 -2.83 -19.01 31.96
C ALA A 687 -1.35 -19.10 32.38
N TYR A 688 -0.52 -18.16 31.90
CA TYR A 688 0.91 -18.16 32.15
C TYR A 688 1.42 -16.78 32.59
N VAL A 689 2.20 -16.76 33.67
CA VAL A 689 2.95 -15.60 34.16
C VAL A 689 4.44 -15.94 34.08
N PRO A 690 5.18 -15.48 33.05
CA PRO A 690 6.63 -15.67 32.97
C PRO A 690 7.39 -14.81 33.98
N GLN A 691 8.59 -15.28 34.38
CA GLN A 691 9.48 -14.61 35.33
C GLN A 691 9.87 -13.18 34.92
N SER A 692 9.95 -12.89 33.62
CA SER A 692 10.16 -11.53 33.09
C SER A 692 8.83 -10.90 32.66
N PRO A 693 8.33 -9.84 33.34
CA PRO A 693 7.04 -9.26 33.00
C PRO A 693 6.96 -8.66 31.59
N TRP A 694 5.90 -9.01 30.86
CA TRP A 694 5.63 -8.48 29.53
C TRP A 694 4.31 -7.69 29.47
N ILE A 695 4.43 -6.42 29.12
CA ILE A 695 3.35 -5.42 29.11
C ILE A 695 3.19 -4.87 27.68
N LEU A 696 1.94 -4.80 27.22
CA LEU A 696 1.57 -4.21 25.92
C LEU A 696 1.59 -2.68 26.01
N SER A 697 1.94 -2.01 24.91
CA SER A 697 1.68 -0.57 24.77
C SER A 697 0.18 -0.33 24.68
N GLY A 698 -0.35 0.58 25.49
CA GLY A 698 -1.78 0.81 25.70
C GLY A 698 -2.04 1.27 27.15
N ASN A 699 -3.30 1.38 27.58
CA ASN A 699 -3.59 1.67 28.99
C ASN A 699 -3.47 0.41 29.88
N ILE A 700 -3.53 0.58 31.21
CA ILE A 700 -3.42 -0.52 32.18
C ILE A 700 -4.65 -1.43 32.15
N ARG A 701 -5.85 -0.87 32.00
CA ARG A 701 -7.11 -1.63 31.89
C ARG A 701 -7.06 -2.63 30.73
N ASP A 702 -6.74 -2.19 29.52
CA ASP A 702 -6.60 -3.04 28.32
C ASP A 702 -5.51 -4.10 28.49
N ASN A 703 -4.45 -3.79 29.25
CA ASN A 703 -3.40 -4.74 29.60
C ASN A 703 -3.89 -5.87 30.53
N ILE A 704 -4.84 -5.60 31.43
CA ILE A 704 -5.45 -6.59 32.32
C ILE A 704 -6.55 -7.36 31.57
N LEU A 705 -7.40 -6.66 30.81
CA LEU A 705 -8.47 -7.27 30.02
C LEU A 705 -7.94 -8.20 28.93
N PHE A 706 -6.86 -7.81 28.26
CA PHE A 706 -6.14 -8.60 27.25
C PHE A 706 -7.02 -9.13 26.10
N GLY A 707 -8.01 -8.34 25.70
CA GLY A 707 -8.98 -8.68 24.64
C GLY A 707 -10.28 -9.34 25.13
N ASN A 708 -10.40 -9.66 26.42
CA ASN A 708 -11.68 -10.04 27.02
C ASN A 708 -12.59 -8.81 27.20
N GLN A 709 -13.89 -9.05 27.38
CA GLN A 709 -14.85 -7.98 27.71
C GLN A 709 -14.61 -7.42 29.11
N TYR A 710 -14.94 -6.14 29.33
CA TYR A 710 -14.87 -5.50 30.64
C TYR A 710 -16.11 -5.85 31.48
N ASP A 711 -15.86 -6.50 32.62
CA ASP A 711 -16.82 -6.84 33.67
C ASP A 711 -16.33 -6.17 34.95
N SER A 712 -17.09 -5.18 35.47
CA SER A 712 -16.67 -4.37 36.62
C SER A 712 -16.47 -5.24 37.86
N ASP A 713 -17.44 -6.10 38.19
CA ASP A 713 -17.39 -6.92 39.40
C ASP A 713 -16.21 -7.89 39.38
N LYS A 714 -15.88 -8.45 38.21
CA LYS A 714 -14.69 -9.31 38.04
C LYS A 714 -13.39 -8.49 38.05
N TYR A 715 -13.39 -7.32 37.43
CA TYR A 715 -12.23 -6.44 37.34
C TYR A 715 -11.82 -5.90 38.71
N ASP A 716 -12.76 -5.36 39.47
CA ASP A 716 -12.54 -4.75 40.79
C ASP A 716 -12.07 -5.79 41.82
N ARG A 717 -12.62 -7.01 41.78
CA ARG A 717 -12.13 -8.16 42.57
C ARG A 717 -10.69 -8.52 42.19
N THR A 718 -10.36 -8.54 40.90
CA THR A 718 -9.00 -8.83 40.41
C THR A 718 -8.00 -7.76 40.84
N VAL A 719 -8.31 -6.49 40.63
CA VAL A 719 -7.48 -5.33 41.01
C VAL A 719 -7.22 -5.31 42.51
N LYS A 720 -8.25 -5.59 43.32
CA LYS A 720 -8.13 -5.68 44.78
C LYS A 720 -7.25 -6.85 45.23
N ALA A 721 -7.50 -8.05 44.72
CA ALA A 721 -6.71 -9.24 45.08
C ALA A 721 -5.25 -9.17 44.63
N CYS A 722 -4.97 -8.47 43.52
CA CYS A 722 -3.62 -8.20 43.04
C CYS A 722 -2.96 -6.94 43.66
N ALA A 723 -3.56 -6.35 44.69
CA ALA A 723 -3.05 -5.17 45.43
C ALA A 723 -2.75 -3.92 44.56
N LEU A 724 -3.44 -3.76 43.42
CA LEU A 724 -3.19 -2.69 42.44
C LEU A 724 -3.87 -1.35 42.80
N ILE A 725 -4.76 -1.30 43.79
CA ILE A 725 -5.53 -0.08 44.14
C ILE A 725 -4.59 1.10 44.48
N LYS A 726 -3.58 0.87 45.33
CA LYS A 726 -2.59 1.89 45.69
C LYS A 726 -1.71 2.32 44.52
N ASP A 727 -1.44 1.42 43.56
CA ASP A 727 -0.72 1.79 42.33
C ASP A 727 -1.58 2.72 41.47
N PHE A 728 -2.90 2.48 41.39
CA PHE A 728 -3.82 3.31 40.62
C PHE A 728 -3.99 4.72 41.22
N GLU A 729 -3.96 4.86 42.55
CA GLU A 729 -3.94 6.17 43.23
C GLU A 729 -2.68 7.00 42.88
N LEU A 730 -1.55 6.33 42.58
CA LEU A 730 -0.29 6.97 42.19
C LEU A 730 -0.19 7.26 40.68
N PHE A 731 -0.99 6.61 39.84
CA PHE A 731 -0.99 6.84 38.40
C PHE A 731 -1.83 8.06 38.01
N SER A 732 -1.35 8.85 37.05
CA SER A 732 -1.92 10.15 36.67
C SER A 732 -3.38 10.11 36.17
N ALA A 733 -3.87 8.93 35.78
CA ALA A 733 -5.28 8.67 35.46
C ALA A 733 -5.74 7.27 35.89
N GLY A 734 -5.21 6.76 37.01
CA GLY A 734 -5.54 5.41 37.47
C GLY A 734 -5.25 4.35 36.42
N ASP A 735 -6.20 3.47 36.17
CA ASP A 735 -6.09 2.35 35.23
C ASP A 735 -6.19 2.73 33.74
N LEU A 736 -6.62 3.96 33.43
CA LEU A 736 -6.63 4.51 32.07
C LEU A 736 -5.29 5.14 31.66
N THR A 737 -4.33 5.22 32.58
CA THR A 737 -2.98 5.76 32.32
C THR A 737 -2.28 5.01 31.19
N GLU A 738 -1.74 5.74 30.21
CA GLU A 738 -1.04 5.13 29.07
C GLU A 738 0.34 4.59 29.47
N ILE A 739 0.56 3.31 29.19
CA ILE A 739 1.83 2.62 29.38
C ILE A 739 2.68 2.77 28.11
N GLY A 740 3.83 3.46 28.25
CA GLY A 740 4.85 3.53 27.20
C GLY A 740 5.48 2.17 26.86
N GLU A 741 6.21 2.09 25.74
CA GLU A 741 6.77 0.82 25.24
C GLU A 741 7.55 0.05 26.33
N ARG A 742 7.18 -1.23 26.56
CA ARG A 742 7.74 -2.11 27.62
C ARG A 742 7.54 -1.60 29.07
N GLY A 743 6.62 -0.66 29.28
CA GLY A 743 6.31 -0.10 30.59
C GLY A 743 7.47 0.62 31.25
N ILE A 744 8.25 1.42 30.49
CA ILE A 744 9.37 2.22 31.03
C ILE A 744 8.96 3.04 32.27
N ASN A 745 7.70 3.46 32.34
CA ASN A 745 7.16 4.33 33.38
C ASN A 745 6.72 3.61 34.67
N MET A 746 6.93 2.29 34.79
CA MET A 746 6.46 1.47 35.92
C MET A 746 7.60 0.69 36.60
N SER A 747 7.47 0.43 37.90
CA SER A 747 8.41 -0.38 38.68
C SER A 747 8.34 -1.87 38.32
N GLY A 748 9.33 -2.67 38.76
CA GLY A 748 9.35 -4.12 38.56
C GLY A 748 8.11 -4.80 39.16
N GLY A 749 7.85 -4.55 40.44
CA GLY A 749 6.68 -5.10 41.15
C GLY A 749 5.34 -4.69 40.54
N GLN A 750 5.20 -3.44 40.07
CA GLN A 750 3.99 -2.99 39.35
C GLN A 750 3.73 -3.80 38.09
N LYS A 751 4.77 -4.02 37.25
CA LYS A 751 4.65 -4.86 36.04
C LYS A 751 4.23 -6.28 36.38
N GLN A 752 4.79 -6.85 37.45
CA GLN A 752 4.50 -8.22 37.87
C GLN A 752 3.06 -8.34 38.40
N ARG A 753 2.58 -7.39 39.23
CA ARG A 753 1.19 -7.31 39.69
C ARG A 753 0.19 -7.18 38.53
N ILE A 754 0.45 -6.31 37.55
CA ILE A 754 -0.41 -6.15 36.34
C ILE A 754 -0.46 -7.45 35.51
N GLN A 755 0.65 -8.16 35.38
CA GLN A 755 0.72 -9.42 34.65
C GLN A 755 -0.04 -10.56 35.36
N ILE A 756 0.01 -10.59 36.69
CA ILE A 756 -0.77 -11.55 37.49
C ILE A 756 -2.26 -11.21 37.40
N ALA A 757 -2.63 -9.94 37.50
CA ALA A 757 -4.01 -9.48 37.28
C ALA A 757 -4.54 -9.90 35.91
N ARG A 758 -3.74 -9.78 34.84
CA ARG A 758 -4.08 -10.29 33.49
C ARG A 758 -4.38 -11.79 33.50
N ALA A 759 -3.48 -12.60 34.07
CA ALA A 759 -3.67 -14.05 34.12
C ALA A 759 -4.93 -14.44 34.92
N VAL A 760 -5.18 -13.76 36.03
CA VAL A 760 -6.33 -13.98 36.92
C VAL A 760 -7.63 -13.58 36.23
N TYR A 761 -7.66 -12.42 35.57
CA TYR A 761 -8.83 -11.97 34.81
C TYR A 761 -9.20 -12.91 33.65
N GLN A 762 -8.21 -13.57 33.03
CA GLN A 762 -8.43 -14.57 31.99
C GLN A 762 -9.24 -15.79 32.47
N ASP A 763 -9.28 -16.08 33.78
CA ASP A 763 -10.07 -17.14 34.41
C ASP A 763 -9.87 -18.54 33.80
N ALA A 764 -8.60 -18.89 33.56
CA ALA A 764 -8.21 -20.18 33.02
C ALA A 764 -8.44 -21.33 34.01
N ASP A 765 -8.21 -22.56 33.59
CA ASP A 765 -8.33 -23.75 34.44
C ASP A 765 -7.02 -24.07 35.19
N ILE A 766 -5.90 -23.86 34.50
CA ILE A 766 -4.54 -24.18 34.94
C ILE A 766 -3.72 -22.90 34.92
N TYR A 767 -3.13 -22.54 36.05
CA TYR A 767 -2.25 -21.38 36.21
C TYR A 767 -0.80 -21.84 36.32
N LEU A 768 0.05 -21.37 35.42
CA LEU A 768 1.49 -21.60 35.43
C LEU A 768 2.17 -20.28 35.82
N LEU A 769 2.80 -20.23 37.00
CA LEU A 769 3.40 -19.01 37.53
C LEU A 769 4.90 -19.22 37.72
N ASP A 770 5.73 -18.55 36.93
CA ASP A 770 7.19 -18.66 37.00
C ASP A 770 7.74 -17.53 37.88
N ASP A 771 8.02 -17.82 39.16
CA ASP A 771 8.59 -16.90 40.14
C ASP A 771 7.85 -15.54 40.28
N PRO A 772 6.51 -15.55 40.51
CA PRO A 772 5.63 -14.38 40.39
C PRO A 772 5.79 -13.33 41.51
N PHE A 773 6.58 -13.61 42.55
CA PHE A 773 6.72 -12.74 43.73
C PHE A 773 8.09 -12.05 43.84
N SER A 774 9.01 -12.32 42.91
CA SER A 774 10.43 -11.96 43.04
C SER A 774 10.76 -10.46 42.96
N ALA A 775 9.96 -9.65 42.25
CA ALA A 775 10.15 -8.20 42.17
C ALA A 775 9.18 -7.40 43.06
N VAL A 776 8.51 -8.07 44.00
CA VAL A 776 7.50 -7.49 44.91
C VAL A 776 8.06 -7.50 46.34
N ASP A 777 7.76 -6.45 47.11
CA ASP A 777 8.08 -6.38 48.54
C ASP A 777 7.36 -7.46 49.35
N ALA A 778 7.96 -7.91 50.47
CA ALA A 778 7.44 -9.04 51.25
C ALA A 778 5.97 -8.85 51.69
N HIS A 779 5.59 -7.65 52.14
CA HIS A 779 4.23 -7.37 52.59
C HIS A 779 3.20 -7.52 51.45
N THR A 780 3.45 -6.89 50.30
CA THR A 780 2.59 -7.00 49.12
C THR A 780 2.63 -8.42 48.53
N GLY A 781 3.76 -9.11 48.61
CA GLY A 781 3.92 -10.51 48.22
C GLY A 781 3.02 -11.45 49.02
N THR A 782 3.04 -11.33 50.36
CA THR A 782 2.15 -12.09 51.26
C THR A 782 0.68 -11.77 51.01
N GLN A 783 0.33 -10.51 50.77
CA GLN A 783 -1.04 -10.14 50.40
C GLN A 783 -1.47 -10.82 49.09
N LEU A 784 -0.63 -10.75 48.06
CA LEU A 784 -0.92 -11.35 46.75
C LEU A 784 -1.03 -12.88 46.84
N PHE A 785 -0.16 -13.53 47.63
CA PHE A 785 -0.23 -14.97 47.87
C PHE A 785 -1.56 -15.36 48.55
N LYS A 786 -1.95 -14.63 49.59
CA LYS A 786 -3.18 -14.89 50.36
C LYS A 786 -4.45 -14.58 49.56
N ASP A 787 -4.60 -13.35 49.06
CA ASP A 787 -5.86 -12.86 48.50
C ASP A 787 -6.06 -13.33 47.05
N CYS A 788 -4.97 -13.43 46.27
CA CYS A 788 -5.03 -13.85 44.87
C CYS A 788 -4.82 -15.36 44.68
N LEU A 789 -3.68 -15.91 45.11
CA LEU A 789 -3.31 -17.30 44.82
C LEU A 789 -4.14 -18.30 45.66
N MET A 790 -4.29 -18.04 46.96
CA MET A 790 -5.09 -18.89 47.87
C MET A 790 -6.55 -18.45 47.99
N GLY A 791 -6.88 -17.19 47.68
CA GLY A 791 -8.24 -16.66 47.69
C GLY A 791 -8.96 -16.84 46.35
N MET A 792 -8.65 -15.97 45.37
CA MET A 792 -9.35 -15.97 44.06
C MET A 792 -9.13 -17.25 43.25
N LEU A 793 -7.93 -17.82 43.27
CA LEU A 793 -7.60 -19.04 42.50
C LEU A 793 -7.84 -20.34 43.29
N LYS A 794 -8.55 -20.30 44.43
CA LYS A 794 -8.71 -21.46 45.34
C LYS A 794 -9.21 -22.74 44.65
N ASP A 795 -10.18 -22.65 43.74
CA ASP A 795 -10.78 -23.82 43.08
C ASP A 795 -10.07 -24.22 41.76
N LYS A 796 -9.00 -23.49 41.39
CA LYS A 796 -8.23 -23.69 40.14
C LYS A 796 -6.96 -24.49 40.37
N THR A 797 -6.43 -25.15 39.36
CA THR A 797 -5.12 -25.80 39.44
C THR A 797 -4.03 -24.75 39.29
N VAL A 798 -3.09 -24.67 40.24
CA VAL A 798 -2.01 -23.67 40.24
C VAL A 798 -0.67 -24.37 40.38
N ILE A 799 0.20 -24.22 39.39
CA ILE A 799 1.59 -24.69 39.43
C ILE A 799 2.49 -23.45 39.48
N PHE A 800 3.16 -23.23 40.60
CA PHE A 800 4.00 -22.05 40.81
C PHE A 800 5.44 -22.42 41.16
N VAL A 801 6.39 -21.80 40.45
CA VAL A 801 7.80 -21.80 40.81
C VAL A 801 8.00 -20.70 41.84
N THR A 802 8.71 -21.00 42.94
CA THR A 802 9.12 -19.97 43.92
C THR A 802 10.53 -20.22 44.41
N HIS A 803 11.28 -19.13 44.60
CA HIS A 803 12.54 -19.12 45.34
C HIS A 803 12.35 -18.72 46.82
N GLN A 804 11.19 -18.19 47.19
CA GLN A 804 10.82 -17.86 48.57
C GLN A 804 10.23 -19.11 49.25
N VAL A 805 10.87 -19.57 50.32
CA VAL A 805 10.53 -20.81 51.02
C VAL A 805 9.24 -20.67 51.84
N GLU A 806 8.94 -19.45 52.29
CA GLU A 806 7.76 -19.07 53.09
C GLU A 806 6.42 -19.52 52.48
N PHE A 807 6.34 -19.65 51.15
CA PHE A 807 5.12 -20.04 50.44
C PHE A 807 4.98 -21.55 50.20
N LEU A 808 6.03 -22.34 50.44
CA LEU A 808 6.00 -23.80 50.23
C LEU A 808 5.02 -24.56 51.16
N PRO A 809 4.88 -24.23 52.46
CA PRO A 809 4.00 -24.97 53.37
C PRO A 809 2.52 -24.98 53.01
N ALA A 810 2.07 -24.02 52.18
CA ALA A 810 0.67 -23.90 51.78
C ALA A 810 0.35 -24.56 50.42
N ALA A 811 1.29 -25.30 49.82
CA ALA A 811 1.06 -26.10 48.62
C ALA A 811 0.64 -27.54 48.95
N ASP A 812 -0.31 -28.10 48.21
CA ASP A 812 -0.77 -29.49 48.35
C ASP A 812 0.33 -30.49 47.95
N LEU A 813 1.21 -30.08 47.03
CA LEU A 813 2.33 -30.88 46.52
C LEU A 813 3.54 -29.97 46.25
N ILE A 814 4.70 -30.36 46.74
CA ILE A 814 5.98 -29.69 46.46
C ILE A 814 6.83 -30.61 45.59
N LEU A 815 7.40 -30.07 44.51
CA LEU A 815 8.32 -30.75 43.60
C LEU A 815 9.71 -30.14 43.74
N VAL A 816 10.68 -30.95 44.22
CA VAL A 816 12.07 -30.53 44.35
C VAL A 816 12.83 -30.90 43.07
N MET A 817 13.15 -29.90 42.25
CA MET A 817 13.89 -30.09 41.00
C MET A 817 15.40 -29.95 41.20
N ARG A 818 16.14 -30.94 40.68
CA ARG A 818 17.60 -31.00 40.69
C ARG A 818 18.11 -31.60 39.37
N ASP A 819 19.10 -30.95 38.76
CA ASP A 819 19.82 -31.44 37.58
C ASP A 819 18.89 -31.91 36.43
N GLY A 820 17.79 -31.19 36.18
CA GLY A 820 16.81 -31.51 35.12
C GLY A 820 15.82 -32.63 35.47
N ARG A 821 15.79 -33.11 36.72
CA ARG A 821 14.91 -34.18 37.19
C ARG A 821 14.10 -33.76 38.41
N ILE A 822 12.95 -34.42 38.63
CA ILE A 822 12.22 -34.34 39.90
C ILE A 822 12.93 -35.29 40.88
N ALA A 823 13.58 -34.73 41.90
CA ALA A 823 14.33 -35.51 42.89
C ALA A 823 13.43 -36.02 44.01
N GLN A 824 12.44 -35.21 44.42
CA GLN A 824 11.45 -35.53 45.44
C GLN A 824 10.10 -34.89 45.08
N ALA A 825 9.02 -35.54 45.53
CA ALA A 825 7.66 -35.03 45.46
C ALA A 825 6.91 -35.43 46.74
N GLY A 826 6.23 -34.48 47.39
CA GLY A 826 5.47 -34.74 48.62
C GLY A 826 4.93 -33.46 49.24
N THR A 827 4.25 -33.58 50.39
CA THR A 827 3.86 -32.43 51.23
C THR A 827 5.07 -31.87 51.98
N PHE A 828 4.94 -30.63 52.51
CA PHE A 828 6.03 -29.98 53.25
C PHE A 828 6.53 -30.82 54.43
N GLU A 829 5.63 -31.40 55.21
CA GLU A 829 5.99 -32.26 56.34
C GLU A 829 6.70 -33.56 55.93
N GLU A 830 6.28 -34.18 54.82
CA GLU A 830 6.91 -35.40 54.30
C GLU A 830 8.34 -35.13 53.83
N LEU A 831 8.55 -34.02 53.10
CA LEU A 831 9.86 -33.63 52.60
C LEU A 831 10.82 -33.24 53.73
N MET A 832 10.34 -32.56 54.77
CA MET A 832 11.13 -32.28 55.97
C MET A 832 11.54 -33.56 56.72
N LYS A 833 10.69 -34.60 56.75
CA LYS A 833 10.99 -35.89 57.41
C LYS A 833 11.95 -36.78 56.60
N GLN A 834 12.15 -36.52 55.31
CA GLN A 834 12.95 -37.37 54.41
C GLN A 834 14.47 -37.07 54.40
N ASN A 835 14.95 -36.08 55.17
CA ASN A 835 16.37 -35.76 55.43
C ASN A 835 17.34 -35.76 54.22
N THR A 836 16.83 -35.50 53.02
CA THR A 836 17.61 -35.56 51.77
C THR A 836 17.64 -34.21 51.07
N GLY A 837 18.38 -33.26 51.65
CA GLY A 837 18.73 -31.97 51.03
C GLY A 837 17.65 -30.88 51.02
N PHE A 838 16.36 -31.20 51.21
CA PHE A 838 15.30 -30.20 51.35
C PHE A 838 15.50 -29.32 52.60
N GLU A 839 15.80 -29.94 53.74
CA GLU A 839 16.13 -29.25 55.00
C GLU A 839 17.30 -28.26 54.85
N VAL A 840 18.31 -28.59 54.03
CA VAL A 840 19.44 -27.69 53.75
C VAL A 840 19.00 -26.46 52.94
N LEU A 841 18.06 -26.63 52.00
CA LEU A 841 17.51 -25.53 51.20
C LEU A 841 16.63 -24.60 52.06
N VAL A 842 15.82 -25.17 52.96
CA VAL A 842 15.00 -24.43 53.93
C VAL A 842 15.89 -23.71 54.96
N GLY A 843 16.84 -24.42 55.58
CA GLY A 843 17.73 -23.89 56.61
C GLY A 843 18.67 -22.79 56.10
N ALA A 844 19.23 -22.94 54.89
CA ALA A 844 20.03 -21.89 54.27
C ALA A 844 19.22 -20.62 53.96
N HIS A 845 17.92 -20.76 53.66
CA HIS A 845 17.03 -19.61 53.44
C HIS A 845 16.65 -18.92 54.76
N ASN A 846 16.30 -19.69 55.80
CA ASN A 846 15.98 -19.14 57.12
C ASN A 846 17.18 -18.37 57.71
N HIS A 847 18.39 -18.91 57.60
CA HIS A 847 19.62 -18.21 58.03
C HIS A 847 19.91 -16.94 57.20
N ALA A 848 19.52 -16.91 55.91
CA ALA A 848 19.60 -15.71 55.09
C ALA A 848 18.56 -14.65 55.50
N LEU A 849 17.34 -15.05 55.85
CA LEU A 849 16.29 -14.17 56.37
C LEU A 849 16.65 -13.58 57.74
N GLU A 850 17.14 -14.39 58.69
CA GLU A 850 17.56 -13.92 60.02
C GLU A 850 18.71 -12.90 59.93
N SER A 851 19.66 -13.10 59.02
CA SER A 851 20.75 -12.15 58.79
C SER A 851 20.32 -10.84 58.10
N ILE A 852 19.20 -10.81 57.39
CA ILE A 852 18.59 -9.57 56.87
C ILE A 852 17.77 -8.89 57.98
N LEU A 853 16.94 -9.64 58.71
CA LEU A 853 16.09 -9.11 59.78
C LEU A 853 16.90 -8.53 60.96
N THR A 854 18.09 -9.06 61.24
CA THR A 854 19.00 -8.49 62.25
C THR A 854 19.64 -7.17 61.81
N ILE A 855 19.85 -6.96 60.50
CA ILE A 855 20.30 -5.67 59.94
C ILE A 855 19.15 -4.65 59.92
N GLU A 856 17.92 -5.08 59.65
CA GLU A 856 16.76 -4.19 59.60
C GLU A 856 16.31 -3.75 61.01
N ASN A 857 16.36 -4.65 62.00
CA ASN A 857 16.03 -4.34 63.38
C ASN A 857 17.08 -3.46 64.10
N SER A 858 18.34 -3.41 63.64
CA SER A 858 19.36 -2.54 64.24
C SER A 858 19.24 -1.06 63.83
N ASN A 859 18.33 -0.72 62.91
CA ASN A 859 18.10 0.64 62.40
C ASN A 859 16.85 1.34 62.95
N ARG A 860 16.22 0.81 64.02
CA ARG A 860 15.12 1.49 64.71
C ARG A 860 15.58 2.04 66.07
N PRO A 861 15.64 3.36 66.28
CA PRO A 861 15.75 3.91 67.64
C PRO A 861 14.44 3.69 68.39
N SER A 862 14.55 3.32 69.66
CA SER A 862 13.43 3.11 70.59
C SER A 862 13.18 4.37 71.42
N ASP A 863 12.06 5.05 71.18
CA ASP A 863 11.59 6.16 72.03
C ASP A 863 10.73 5.63 73.20
N GLU A 864 11.15 5.91 74.43
CA GLU A 864 10.31 5.90 75.64
C GLU A 864 10.15 7.34 76.18
N LEU A 865 9.07 7.59 76.93
CA LEU A 865 8.49 8.92 77.14
C LEU A 865 9.13 9.79 78.26
N GLN A 866 9.24 11.10 77.97
CA GLN A 866 8.96 12.26 78.86
C GLN A 866 9.89 12.55 80.08
N PRO A 867 9.82 13.75 80.73
CA PRO A 867 9.10 15.01 80.41
C PRO A 867 9.94 16.33 80.47
N ASP A 868 9.27 17.44 80.09
CA ASP A 868 9.41 18.86 80.52
C ASP A 868 10.67 19.73 80.24
N GLY A 869 10.43 20.98 79.83
CA GLY A 869 11.43 22.08 79.85
C GLY A 869 11.25 23.21 78.81
N GLU A 870 10.46 24.24 79.15
CA GLU A 870 10.38 25.63 78.62
C GLU A 870 11.65 26.24 77.98
N SER A 871 11.64 27.26 77.09
CA SER A 871 10.63 28.25 76.62
C SER A 871 11.13 29.05 75.38
N ASN A 872 10.27 29.94 74.82
CA ASN A 872 10.56 31.04 73.86
C ASN A 872 11.02 30.65 72.44
N GLU A 873 10.78 31.39 71.33
CA GLU A 873 9.94 32.54 70.92
C GLU A 873 9.81 32.40 69.36
N GLU A 874 8.92 33.01 68.57
CA GLU A 874 7.98 34.14 68.70
C GLU A 874 6.76 33.92 67.75
N LEU A 875 5.82 34.87 67.64
CA LEU A 875 4.75 34.96 66.63
C LEU A 875 4.49 36.43 66.27
N THR A 876 4.45 36.82 65.00
CA THR A 876 3.34 37.60 64.38
C THR A 876 3.58 37.98 62.91
N SER A 877 2.49 38.31 62.22
CA SER A 877 2.37 38.61 60.79
C SER A 877 2.37 40.11 60.47
N ASN A 878 2.65 40.49 59.21
CA ASN A 878 1.72 41.21 58.30
C ASN A 878 2.39 41.83 57.04
N ALA A 879 1.67 41.75 55.91
CA ALA A 879 1.68 42.67 54.74
C ALA A 879 3.01 42.93 53.97
N GLU A 880 3.05 43.26 52.68
CA GLU A 880 2.10 43.27 51.54
C GLU A 880 2.95 43.41 50.25
N LEU A 881 2.52 42.86 49.10
CA LEU A 881 2.73 43.51 47.79
C LEU A 881 1.91 42.86 46.67
N ALA A 882 0.94 43.63 46.21
CA ALA A 882 -0.06 43.41 45.16
C ALA A 882 0.34 42.53 43.95
N TYR A 883 -0.58 41.63 43.59
CA TYR A 883 -0.80 41.21 42.20
C TYR A 883 -2.11 41.81 41.67
N THR A 884 -2.01 42.52 40.55
CA THR A 884 -3.15 43.22 39.92
C THR A 884 -4.10 42.23 39.26
N ARG A 885 -5.39 42.29 39.61
CA ARG A 885 -6.46 41.71 38.78
C ARG A 885 -6.66 42.56 37.52
N GLN A 886 -6.79 41.91 36.38
CA GLN A 886 -7.47 42.49 35.24
C GLN A 886 -8.35 41.41 34.62
N ASP A 887 -9.65 41.65 34.62
CA ASP A 887 -10.64 40.73 34.08
C ASP A 887 -10.58 40.70 32.55
N SER A 888 -10.74 39.51 31.98
CA SER A 888 -11.35 39.36 30.66
C SER A 888 -12.14 38.06 30.61
N GLU A 889 -13.46 38.20 30.49
CA GLU A 889 -14.37 37.09 30.29
C GLU A 889 -14.07 36.41 28.95
N HIS A 890 -13.88 35.09 28.95
CA HIS A 890 -14.52 34.28 27.92
C HIS A 890 -14.79 32.85 28.40
N SER A 891 -16.06 32.47 28.33
CA SER A 891 -16.58 31.14 28.63
C SER A 891 -16.33 30.14 27.49
N LEU A 892 -16.57 28.84 27.80
CA LEU A 892 -16.46 27.63 26.94
C LEU A 892 -15.00 27.15 26.80
N PHE A 893 -14.60 26.00 27.37
CA PHE A 893 -15.09 24.65 27.05
C PHE A 893 -15.02 23.68 28.24
N GLU A 894 -16.16 23.04 28.56
CA GLU A 894 -16.17 21.71 29.20
C GLU A 894 -15.87 20.66 28.13
N ASP A 895 -14.62 20.19 28.05
CA ASP A 895 -14.28 18.86 27.52
C ASP A 895 -12.79 18.59 27.79
N ASN A 896 -12.46 18.00 28.95
CA ASN A 896 -11.07 17.59 29.21
C ASN A 896 -10.88 16.49 30.29
N SER A 897 -11.80 15.54 30.36
CA SER A 897 -11.57 14.28 31.09
C SER A 897 -10.65 13.31 30.32
N GLU A 898 -10.62 13.37 28.97
CA GLU A 898 -9.78 12.47 28.15
C GLU A 898 -8.28 12.85 28.09
N GLN A 899 -7.88 14.08 28.43
CA GLN A 899 -6.45 14.47 28.44
C GLN A 899 -5.71 14.12 29.74
N LYS A 900 -6.42 13.95 30.86
CA LYS A 900 -5.80 13.48 32.10
C LYS A 900 -5.42 12.00 31.94
N GLY A 901 -4.13 11.72 31.77
CA GLY A 901 -3.59 10.35 31.69
C GLY A 901 -2.63 10.07 30.53
N LYS A 902 -2.66 10.90 29.48
CA LYS A 902 -1.72 10.80 28.36
C LYS A 902 -0.37 11.41 28.74
N LEU A 903 0.58 10.55 29.10
CA LEU A 903 1.99 10.93 29.31
C LEU A 903 2.68 11.34 27.99
N VAL A 904 2.19 10.82 26.86
CA VAL A 904 2.69 11.11 25.53
C VAL A 904 1.76 12.11 24.86
N GLN A 905 2.21 13.35 24.62
CA GLN A 905 1.45 14.33 23.83
C GLN A 905 1.27 13.79 22.40
N ASP A 906 0.07 13.88 21.83
CA ASP A 906 -0.15 13.49 20.44
C ASP A 906 0.62 14.43 19.47
N GLU A 907 1.06 13.92 18.31
CA GLU A 907 1.83 14.75 17.37
C GLU A 907 0.94 15.81 16.73
N GLU A 908 1.07 17.06 17.19
CA GLU A 908 0.47 18.23 16.57
C GLU A 908 1.01 18.40 15.14
N ARG A 909 0.16 18.05 14.17
CA ARG A 909 0.36 18.35 12.75
C ARG A 909 -0.34 19.66 12.44
N GLU A 910 0.41 20.66 11.99
CA GLU A 910 -0.20 21.88 11.46
C GLU A 910 -1.19 21.53 10.34
N LYS A 911 -2.44 21.96 10.51
CA LYS A 911 -3.55 21.70 9.60
C LYS A 911 -3.64 22.85 8.59
N GLY A 912 -3.05 22.69 7.41
CA GLY A 912 -3.13 23.71 6.35
C GLY A 912 -2.13 23.52 5.20
N GLY A 913 -2.02 24.55 4.36
CA GLY A 913 -0.95 24.66 3.37
C GLY A 913 0.32 25.25 4.01
N ILE A 914 1.49 24.82 3.54
CA ILE A 914 2.78 25.31 4.04
C ILE A 914 2.90 26.82 3.81
N GLY A 915 3.05 27.60 4.89
CA GLY A 915 3.20 29.04 4.82
C GLY A 915 4.40 29.49 3.98
N LYS A 916 4.26 30.59 3.22
CA LYS A 916 5.34 31.15 2.39
C LYS A 916 6.60 31.47 3.20
N GLU A 917 6.42 31.81 4.48
CA GLU A 917 7.48 32.08 5.45
C GLU A 917 8.42 30.89 5.65
N ILE A 918 7.91 29.66 5.62
CA ILE A 918 8.71 28.44 5.77
C ILE A 918 9.64 28.26 4.56
N TYR A 919 9.11 28.46 3.34
CA TYR A 919 9.92 28.46 2.12
C TYR A 919 10.95 29.59 2.11
N TRP A 920 10.56 30.80 2.52
CA TRP A 920 11.46 31.95 2.58
C TRP A 920 12.57 31.77 3.62
N SER A 921 12.24 31.25 4.80
CA SER A 921 13.19 30.89 5.85
C SER A 921 14.21 29.86 5.34
N TYR A 922 13.75 28.76 4.71
CA TYR A 922 14.63 27.76 4.12
C TYR A 922 15.58 28.34 3.04
N ILE A 923 15.04 29.21 2.17
CA ILE A 923 15.80 29.86 1.09
C ILE A 923 16.84 30.85 1.63
N THR A 924 16.50 31.62 2.66
CA THR A 924 17.37 32.68 3.21
C THR A 924 18.35 32.19 4.28
N MET A 925 18.14 31.00 4.85
CA MET A 925 18.96 30.41 5.92
C MET A 925 20.47 30.44 5.62
N VAL A 926 20.86 30.14 4.38
CA VAL A 926 22.26 30.15 3.95
C VAL A 926 22.59 31.44 3.19
N LYS A 927 23.55 32.21 3.70
CA LYS A 927 24.06 33.45 3.08
C LYS A 927 22.94 34.42 2.62
N ARG A 928 21.84 34.52 3.38
CA ARG A 928 20.65 35.34 3.04
C ARG A 928 20.09 35.06 1.63
N GLY A 929 20.24 33.84 1.12
CA GLY A 929 19.74 33.43 -0.19
C GLY A 929 20.63 33.81 -1.39
N ALA A 930 21.86 34.27 -1.17
CA ALA A 930 22.75 34.78 -2.24
C ALA A 930 23.00 33.81 -3.42
N PHE A 931 22.85 32.50 -3.24
CA PHE A 931 22.98 31.52 -4.34
C PHE A 931 21.76 31.44 -5.27
N VAL A 932 20.57 31.85 -4.80
CA VAL A 932 19.30 31.62 -5.52
C VAL A 932 19.21 32.37 -6.86
N PRO A 933 19.62 33.66 -6.98
CA PRO A 933 19.65 34.33 -8.28
C PRO A 933 20.54 33.61 -9.31
N PHE A 934 21.69 33.09 -8.90
CA PHE A 934 22.60 32.35 -9.79
C PHE A 934 22.02 30.99 -10.22
N ILE A 935 21.30 30.31 -9.32
CA ILE A 935 20.59 29.05 -9.63
C ILE A 935 19.47 29.30 -10.66
N ILE A 936 18.68 30.36 -10.46
CA ILE A 936 17.60 30.75 -11.39
C ILE A 936 18.19 31.15 -12.74
N LEU A 937 19.24 31.99 -12.76
CA LEU A 937 19.94 32.38 -13.97
C LEU A 937 20.48 31.17 -14.74
N ALA A 938 21.14 30.23 -14.07
CA ALA A 938 21.64 29.00 -14.69
C ALA A 938 20.52 28.13 -15.28
N GLN A 939 19.37 28.02 -14.60
CA GLN A 939 18.19 27.31 -15.11
C GLN A 939 17.57 28.01 -16.32
N SER A 940 17.43 29.34 -16.28
CA SER A 940 16.90 30.15 -17.39
C SER A 940 17.81 30.09 -18.61
N SER A 941 19.13 30.22 -18.43
CA SER A 941 20.12 30.08 -19.51
C SER A 941 20.14 28.68 -20.12
N PHE A 942 20.02 27.61 -19.30
CA PHE A 942 19.84 26.25 -19.80
C PHE A 942 18.62 26.14 -20.72
N GLN A 943 17.45 26.59 -20.26
CA GLN A 943 16.20 26.51 -21.02
C GLN A 943 16.26 27.35 -22.31
N MET A 944 16.78 28.57 -22.24
CA MET A 944 17.01 29.46 -23.39
C MET A 944 17.91 28.80 -24.44
N LEU A 945 19.10 28.32 -24.05
CA LEU A 945 20.04 27.68 -24.96
C LEU A 945 19.50 26.38 -25.55
N GLN A 946 18.75 25.59 -24.77
CA GLN A 946 18.12 24.37 -25.28
C GLN A 946 17.01 24.67 -26.31
N ILE A 947 16.18 25.70 -26.08
CA ILE A 947 15.17 26.15 -27.05
C ILE A 947 15.86 26.70 -28.32
N ALA A 948 16.85 27.59 -28.16
CA ALA A 948 17.61 28.17 -29.26
C ALA A 948 18.29 27.10 -30.12
N SER A 949 18.88 26.07 -29.50
CA SER A 949 19.49 24.93 -30.18
C SER A 949 18.49 24.15 -31.07
N ASN A 950 17.32 23.80 -30.52
CA ASN A 950 16.29 23.07 -31.29
C ASN A 950 15.72 23.94 -32.43
N TYR A 951 15.47 25.22 -32.14
CA TYR A 951 14.97 26.18 -33.13
C TYR A 951 15.98 26.40 -34.25
N TRP A 952 17.27 26.53 -33.92
CA TRP A 952 18.35 26.68 -34.89
C TRP A 952 18.38 25.51 -35.88
N MET A 953 18.36 24.26 -35.40
CA MET A 953 18.30 23.08 -36.27
C MET A 953 17.04 23.05 -37.14
N ALA A 954 15.87 23.34 -36.55
CA ALA A 954 14.60 23.34 -37.29
C ALA A 954 14.54 24.42 -38.39
N TRP A 955 15.16 25.58 -38.18
CA TRP A 955 15.13 26.72 -39.10
C TRP A 955 16.19 26.66 -40.22
N THR A 956 17.31 25.96 -39.96
CA THR A 956 18.44 25.85 -40.90
C THR A 956 18.41 24.59 -41.77
N SER A 957 17.79 23.49 -41.30
CA SER A 957 17.55 22.31 -42.14
C SER A 957 16.59 22.62 -43.30
N PRO A 958 16.82 22.10 -44.51
CA PRO A 958 15.92 22.28 -45.64
C PRO A 958 14.55 21.63 -45.37
N PRO A 959 13.44 22.24 -45.81
CA PRO A 959 12.10 21.72 -45.55
C PRO A 959 11.68 20.60 -46.52
N THR A 960 12.29 20.50 -47.70
CA THR A 960 12.14 19.38 -48.65
C THR A 960 13.50 18.86 -49.13
N SER A 961 13.52 17.66 -49.70
CA SER A 961 14.68 17.06 -50.39
C SER A 961 15.17 17.80 -51.64
N GLU A 962 14.36 18.72 -52.17
CA GLU A 962 14.63 19.50 -53.39
C GLU A 962 15.09 20.93 -53.10
N ALA A 963 14.99 21.38 -51.84
CA ALA A 963 15.40 22.73 -51.45
C ALA A 963 16.89 22.77 -51.09
N GLU A 964 17.63 23.72 -51.66
CA GLU A 964 19.02 23.95 -51.27
C GLU A 964 19.15 24.33 -49.77
N PRO A 965 20.16 23.81 -49.05
CA PRO A 965 20.40 24.17 -47.66
C PRO A 965 20.82 25.64 -47.56
N ARG A 966 20.07 26.43 -46.79
CA ARG A 966 20.27 27.89 -46.63
C ARG A 966 21.68 28.30 -46.18
N LEU A 967 22.38 27.40 -45.50
CA LEU A 967 23.74 27.56 -44.99
C LEU A 967 24.47 26.22 -45.13
N GLY A 968 25.81 26.25 -45.23
CA GLY A 968 26.61 25.03 -45.27
C GLY A 968 26.40 24.18 -44.02
N MET A 969 26.02 22.90 -44.19
CA MET A 969 25.61 21.99 -43.09
C MET A 969 26.67 21.86 -41.98
N LYS A 970 27.96 21.99 -42.33
CA LYS A 970 29.08 22.03 -41.35
C LYS A 970 28.97 23.21 -40.37
N PHE A 971 28.57 24.39 -40.84
CA PHE A 971 28.37 25.58 -40.00
C PHE A 971 27.11 25.44 -39.15
N VAL A 972 26.01 24.93 -39.73
CA VAL A 972 24.76 24.63 -39.04
C VAL A 972 24.98 23.73 -37.82
N LEU A 973 25.66 22.60 -38.02
CA LEU A 973 25.97 21.66 -36.95
C LEU A 973 26.93 22.25 -35.91
N SER A 974 27.93 23.05 -36.32
CA SER A 974 28.86 23.70 -35.38
C SER A 974 28.14 24.61 -34.38
N VAL A 975 27.22 25.46 -34.86
CA VAL A 975 26.40 26.34 -34.00
C VAL A 975 25.47 25.52 -33.10
N TYR A 976 24.86 24.44 -33.62
CA TYR A 976 24.06 23.51 -32.82
C TYR A 976 24.87 22.86 -31.69
N VAL A 977 26.10 22.39 -31.95
CA VAL A 977 26.99 21.84 -30.92
C VAL A 977 27.28 22.90 -29.86
N LEU A 978 27.66 24.12 -30.26
CA LEU A 978 28.00 25.21 -29.34
C LEU A 978 26.85 25.55 -28.38
N LEU A 979 25.64 25.75 -28.92
CA LEU A 979 24.45 26.04 -28.11
C LEU A 979 24.09 24.88 -27.18
N SER A 980 24.20 23.64 -27.66
CA SER A 980 23.81 22.46 -26.91
C SER A 980 24.81 22.11 -25.79
N VAL A 981 26.12 22.24 -26.04
CA VAL A 981 27.16 22.10 -25.02
C VAL A 981 27.11 23.25 -24.01
N GLY A 982 26.83 24.48 -24.46
CA GLY A 982 26.55 25.60 -23.56
C GLY A 982 25.37 25.33 -22.63
N SER A 983 24.29 24.72 -23.13
CA SER A 983 23.14 24.37 -22.31
C SER A 983 23.47 23.30 -21.26
N SER A 984 24.22 22.25 -21.60
CA SER A 984 24.60 21.23 -20.60
C SER A 984 25.56 21.79 -19.54
N LEU A 985 26.48 22.69 -19.89
CA LEU A 985 27.32 23.40 -18.90
C LEU A 985 26.50 24.23 -17.91
N CYS A 986 25.40 24.86 -18.35
CA CYS A 986 24.46 25.55 -17.46
C CYS A 986 23.77 24.58 -16.47
N VAL A 987 23.45 23.34 -16.88
CA VAL A 987 22.95 22.29 -15.98
C VAL A 987 24.00 21.91 -14.94
N LEU A 988 25.27 21.75 -15.33
CA LEU A 988 26.36 21.43 -14.40
C LEU A 988 26.52 22.52 -13.34
N LEU A 989 26.55 23.79 -13.75
CA LEU A 989 26.61 24.94 -12.85
C LEU A 989 25.43 24.94 -11.86
N ARG A 990 24.20 24.79 -12.36
CA ARG A 990 22.99 24.72 -11.53
C ARG A 990 23.04 23.56 -10.53
N ALA A 991 23.47 22.38 -10.95
CA ALA A 991 23.55 21.20 -10.10
C ALA A 991 24.56 21.39 -8.96
N ILE A 992 25.74 21.95 -9.26
CA ILE A 992 26.78 22.24 -8.25
C ILE A 992 26.30 23.32 -7.27
N LEU A 993 25.67 24.40 -7.75
CA LEU A 993 25.13 25.46 -6.88
C LEU A 993 24.03 24.92 -5.94
N ASN A 994 23.11 24.10 -6.47
CA ASN A 994 22.10 23.42 -5.66
C ASN A 994 22.72 22.49 -4.61
N ALA A 995 23.77 21.73 -4.97
CA ALA A 995 24.47 20.84 -4.05
C ALA A 995 25.15 21.59 -2.90
N ILE A 996 25.82 22.71 -3.19
CA ILE A 996 26.46 23.57 -2.16
C ILE A 996 25.40 24.15 -1.22
N ALA A 997 24.36 24.79 -1.78
CA ALA A 997 23.29 25.41 -0.99
C ALA A 997 22.58 24.37 -0.10
N GLY A 998 22.18 23.23 -0.66
CA GLY A 998 21.50 22.16 0.07
C GLY A 998 22.35 21.53 1.18
N LEU A 999 23.65 21.30 0.93
CA LEU A 999 24.55 20.74 1.95
C LEU A 999 24.73 21.70 3.13
N TRP A 1000 24.95 22.99 2.87
CA TRP A 1000 25.10 23.99 3.92
C TRP A 1000 23.80 24.20 4.72
N THR A 1001 22.64 24.22 4.06
CA THR A 1001 21.34 24.30 4.76
C THR A 1001 21.14 23.07 5.63
N SER A 1002 21.47 21.87 5.14
CA SER A 1002 21.36 20.61 5.90
C SER A 1002 22.34 20.52 7.08
N GLN A 1003 23.49 21.17 7.02
CA GLN A 1003 24.42 21.27 8.17
C GLN A 1003 23.90 22.27 9.22
N MET A 1004 23.40 23.42 8.80
CA MET A 1004 22.88 24.47 9.68
C MET A 1004 21.62 24.00 10.43
N LEU A 1005 20.65 23.42 9.71
CA LEU A 1005 19.46 22.80 10.31
C LEU A 1005 19.82 21.72 11.33
N PHE A 1006 20.71 20.79 10.97
CA PHE A 1006 21.14 19.72 11.88
C PHE A 1006 21.83 20.26 13.13
N THR A 1007 22.68 21.28 12.99
CA THR A 1007 23.43 21.85 14.12
C THR A 1007 22.51 22.59 15.09
N ASN A 1008 21.58 23.39 14.55
CA ASN A 1008 20.57 24.10 15.34
C ASN A 1008 19.66 23.10 16.08
N MET A 1009 19.16 22.08 15.37
CA MET A 1009 18.33 21.02 15.97
C MET A 1009 19.09 20.27 17.08
N LEU A 1010 20.34 19.88 16.84
CA LEU A 1010 21.16 19.17 17.82
C LEU A 1010 21.39 20.02 19.07
N GLN A 1011 21.72 21.31 18.91
CA GLN A 1011 21.87 22.24 20.04
C GLN A 1011 20.58 22.42 20.83
N SER A 1012 19.43 22.56 20.15
CA SER A 1012 18.12 22.69 20.80
C SER A 1012 17.74 21.42 21.58
N VAL A 1013 17.91 20.23 21.00
CA VAL A 1013 17.59 18.95 21.66
C VAL A 1013 18.50 18.72 22.87
N MET A 1014 19.82 18.91 22.74
CA MET A 1014 20.74 18.70 23.87
C MET A 1014 20.44 19.67 25.04
N ARG A 1015 19.97 20.89 24.76
CA ARG A 1015 19.58 21.89 25.77
C ARG A 1015 18.18 21.70 26.36
N ALA A 1016 17.33 20.84 25.80
CA ALA A 1016 15.97 20.64 26.29
C ALA A 1016 15.94 20.11 27.75
N PRO A 1017 14.93 20.44 28.55
CA PRO A 1017 14.76 19.93 29.92
C PRO A 1017 14.42 18.42 29.91
N MET A 1018 14.58 17.73 31.05
CA MET A 1018 14.21 16.31 31.15
C MET A 1018 12.72 16.07 30.85
N SER A 1019 11.84 16.98 31.26
CA SER A 1019 10.40 16.91 30.97
C SER A 1019 10.05 16.78 29.49
N PHE A 1020 10.89 17.30 28.58
CA PHE A 1020 10.72 17.09 27.13
C PHE A 1020 11.00 15.65 26.71
N PHE A 1021 12.01 15.01 27.30
CA PHE A 1021 12.36 13.61 27.01
C PHE A 1021 11.40 12.62 27.67
N ASP A 1022 10.81 12.99 28.80
CA ASP A 1022 9.83 12.17 29.50
C ASP A 1022 8.45 12.21 28.79
N SER A 1023 8.08 13.34 28.17
CA SER A 1023 6.81 13.49 27.41
C SER A 1023 6.89 13.14 25.93
N THR A 1024 8.08 13.26 25.31
CA THR A 1024 8.29 13.02 23.88
C THR A 1024 8.99 11.67 23.66
N PRO A 1025 8.32 10.66 23.10
CA PRO A 1025 8.92 9.35 22.86
C PRO A 1025 10.22 9.42 22.09
N THR A 1026 11.27 8.76 22.59
CA THR A 1026 12.61 8.71 21.97
C THR A 1026 12.57 8.35 20.48
N GLY A 1027 11.66 7.45 20.07
CA GLY A 1027 11.46 7.09 18.67
C GLY A 1027 11.02 8.26 17.78
N ARG A 1028 10.25 9.23 18.30
CA ARG A 1028 9.87 10.45 17.56
C ARG A 1028 11.04 11.41 17.42
N ILE A 1029 11.85 11.57 18.47
CA ILE A 1029 13.07 12.40 18.44
C ILE A 1029 14.08 11.80 17.45
N LEU A 1030 14.25 10.48 17.44
CA LEU A 1030 15.16 9.75 16.56
C LEU A 1030 14.71 9.71 15.08
N ASN A 1031 13.40 9.87 14.82
CA ASN A 1031 12.82 9.92 13.48
C ASN A 1031 13.00 11.30 12.81
N ARG A 1032 13.34 12.35 13.58
CA ARG A 1032 13.64 13.70 13.10
C ARG A 1032 15.16 13.86 12.83
#